data_AF-F5Y8D6-F1
#
_entry.id   AF-F5Y8D6-F1
#
_cell.length_a   1.000
_cell.length_b   1.000
_cell.length_c   1.000
_cell.angle_alpha   90.00
_cell.angle_beta   90.00
_cell.angle_gamma   90.00
#
_symmetry.space_group_name_H-M   'P 1'
#
loop_
_entity.id
_entity.type
_entity.pdbx_description
1 polymer ?
#
loop_
_entity_poly.entity_id
_entity_poly.type
_entity_poly.pdbx_seq_one_letter_code
_entity_poly.pdbx_strand_id
1 'polypeptide(L)'
;MIKTVKTVDLKGKRVIMRVDFNVPMKDGVVQDDTRITAAIPTIKYILGQGVKTLTLMSHLGDPSKDAEKAKGKAEKDGKTFDLDKYIKGKHRMAPVAAYLSKKLKLPVVFAGEDSCYGKKALIDSQKPGTIIMLENTRFHKEETSKDDAQRDKLAKALAEYGDIFVNDAFGTAHRDHASTASIAKFVPVSVAGFLMEKEVNYLEPIVTNPVKPLVAIIGGAKVSSKIAVLESLLKNASALVIGGGMAYTFLKAQGKKIGKSLVEDDQIDTAKKILETAKKVGAEIVLPVDHVGADKFDAAAEPVAVDNVNLPAKLMGLDVGPKTIAKYKEVLSKAKTIVWNGPVGVFEFDAFAKGTEAVAKLVAEATARGAITVVGGGDSVAAVNKFGLASKMSHVSTGGGASLELLEGKKLPGIEVTRSRDYFIAGNWKMHKTRAEAAALAKALVKALKPGKHKYLVAPTFTALETVGAIVKGTNILLGAQNCAPEEQGAHTGEVSVLQLKDLGVDAIILGHSERRHIYKEDDTLINKKVKLALKHGFEVILCVGELLEEREKGKAEAVCKRQTEKGLAGVTPEELSKITIAYEPVWAIGTGKTATPDDAEAIHAYIRSVIAKLYGAQAAKQIVIQYGGSVKAENAAQLMAKEDIDGALVGGAALKEETFAPIAKFS
;
A
#
# COMPACT_ATOMS: atom_id res chain seq x y z
N MET A 1 2.53 -8.45 -1.04
CA MET A 1 1.12 -8.92 -0.82
C MET A 1 0.75 -8.81 0.67
N ILE A 2 -0.53 -8.66 1.06
CA ILE A 2 -0.94 -8.71 2.49
C ILE A 2 -1.07 -10.14 3.01
N LYS A 3 -0.65 -10.40 4.26
CA LYS A 3 -0.99 -11.63 5.00
C LYS A 3 -2.38 -11.46 5.59
N THR A 4 -3.13 -12.55 5.73
CA THR A 4 -4.50 -12.49 6.26
C THR A 4 -4.70 -13.49 7.39
N VAL A 5 -5.82 -13.38 8.10
CA VAL A 5 -6.21 -14.39 9.10
C VAL A 5 -6.29 -15.83 8.54
N LYS A 6 -6.32 -16.01 7.21
CA LYS A 6 -6.28 -17.33 6.55
C LYS A 6 -4.87 -17.92 6.48
N THR A 7 -3.83 -17.09 6.60
CA THR A 7 -2.44 -17.49 6.34
C THR A 7 -1.66 -17.83 7.61
N VAL A 8 -2.32 -17.93 8.76
CA VAL A 8 -1.70 -18.14 10.07
C VAL A 8 -2.53 -19.10 10.92
N ASP A 9 -1.88 -19.88 11.78
CA ASP A 9 -2.58 -20.76 12.73
C ASP A 9 -3.11 -19.95 13.92
N LEU A 10 -4.43 -19.98 14.11
CA LEU A 10 -5.13 -19.28 15.18
C LEU A 10 -5.48 -20.18 16.37
N LYS A 11 -5.35 -21.51 16.23
CA LYS A 11 -5.84 -22.46 17.24
C LYS A 11 -5.12 -22.28 18.57
N GLY A 12 -5.88 -22.06 19.64
CA GLY A 12 -5.35 -21.85 20.99
C GLY A 12 -4.56 -20.55 21.19
N LYS A 13 -4.47 -19.68 20.19
CA LYS A 13 -3.75 -18.40 20.27
C LYS A 13 -4.62 -17.31 20.88
N ARG A 14 -3.99 -16.31 21.50
CA ARG A 14 -4.63 -15.05 21.88
C ARG A 14 -4.58 -14.11 20.69
N VAL A 15 -5.72 -13.57 20.28
CA VAL A 15 -5.79 -12.66 19.13
C VAL A 15 -6.20 -11.28 19.63
N ILE A 16 -5.39 -10.26 19.32
CA ILE A 16 -5.80 -8.87 19.47
C ILE A 16 -6.17 -8.30 18.10
N MET A 17 -7.36 -7.73 17.98
CA MET A 17 -7.92 -7.29 16.72
C MET A 17 -8.32 -5.82 16.77
N ARG A 18 -7.78 -5.03 15.85
CA ARG A 18 -8.18 -3.65 15.63
C ARG A 18 -9.36 -3.60 14.67
N VAL A 19 -10.49 -3.06 15.14
CA VAL A 19 -11.73 -2.86 14.35
C VAL A 19 -12.08 -1.38 14.26
N ASP A 20 -12.80 -0.98 13.22
CA ASP A 20 -13.37 0.37 13.10
C ASP A 20 -14.83 0.36 13.59
N PHE A 21 -15.05 0.55 14.89
CA PHE A 21 -16.38 0.72 15.49
C PHE A 21 -16.67 2.18 15.82
N ASN A 22 -16.06 3.11 15.08
CA ASN A 22 -16.44 4.51 15.15
C ASN A 22 -17.77 4.71 14.40
N VAL A 23 -18.87 4.42 15.10
CA VAL A 23 -20.25 4.51 14.62
C VAL A 23 -20.95 5.76 15.18
N PRO A 24 -21.93 6.33 14.47
CA PRO A 24 -22.71 7.44 15.02
C PRO A 24 -23.50 6.97 16.24
N MET A 25 -23.37 7.73 17.32
CA MET A 25 -24.01 7.48 18.61
C MET A 25 -24.98 8.60 18.99
N LYS A 26 -26.12 8.23 19.57
CA LYS A 26 -27.04 9.15 20.21
C LYS A 26 -27.51 8.55 21.53
N ASP A 27 -27.25 9.24 22.63
CA ASP A 27 -27.69 8.84 23.99
C ASP A 27 -27.33 7.38 24.34
N GLY A 28 -26.11 6.94 23.98
CA GLY A 28 -25.64 5.57 24.22
C GLY A 28 -26.18 4.52 23.24
N VAL A 29 -26.91 4.93 22.20
CA VAL A 29 -27.50 4.02 21.20
C VAL A 29 -26.81 4.18 19.85
N VAL A 30 -26.40 3.04 19.26
CA VAL A 30 -25.85 2.96 17.90
C VAL A 30 -26.93 3.36 16.89
N GLN A 31 -26.65 4.37 16.05
CA GLN A 31 -27.59 4.87 15.04
C GLN A 31 -27.41 4.19 13.67
N ASP A 32 -26.18 3.82 13.34
CA ASP A 32 -25.82 3.10 12.11
C ASP A 32 -24.74 2.06 12.46
N ASP A 33 -25.03 0.79 12.18
CA ASP A 33 -24.17 -0.33 12.54
C ASP A 33 -23.27 -0.82 11.39
N THR A 34 -23.25 -0.12 10.24
CA THR A 34 -22.58 -0.56 9.01
C THR A 34 -21.15 -1.03 9.27
N ARG A 35 -20.39 -0.27 10.06
CA ARG A 35 -18.99 -0.62 10.38
C ARG A 35 -18.86 -1.80 11.34
N ILE A 36 -19.80 -1.96 12.28
CA ILE A 36 -19.86 -3.14 13.15
C ILE A 36 -20.13 -4.38 12.31
N THR A 37 -21.12 -4.30 11.42
CA THR A 37 -21.49 -5.39 10.49
C THR A 37 -20.33 -5.82 9.62
N ALA A 38 -19.53 -4.86 9.13
CA ALA A 38 -18.40 -5.13 8.25
C ALA A 38 -17.28 -5.96 8.90
N ALA A 39 -17.10 -5.88 10.23
CA ALA A 39 -16.07 -6.65 10.95
C ALA A 39 -16.53 -8.06 11.39
N ILE A 40 -17.84 -8.33 11.40
CA ILE A 40 -18.41 -9.62 11.85
C ILE A 40 -17.82 -10.83 11.12
N PRO A 41 -17.60 -10.82 9.79
CA PRO A 41 -17.01 -11.95 9.08
C PRO A 41 -15.66 -12.38 9.65
N THR A 42 -14.78 -11.42 9.95
CA THR A 42 -13.47 -11.69 10.53
C THR A 42 -13.59 -12.24 11.95
N ILE A 43 -14.45 -11.62 12.78
CA ILE A 43 -14.72 -12.07 14.16
C ILE A 43 -15.19 -13.54 14.17
N LYS A 44 -16.20 -13.87 13.34
CA LYS A 44 -16.74 -15.23 13.25
C LYS A 44 -15.69 -16.24 12.79
N TYR A 45 -14.86 -15.88 11.81
CA TYR A 45 -13.80 -16.75 11.33
C TYR A 45 -12.78 -17.06 12.43
N ILE A 46 -12.28 -16.02 13.11
CA ILE A 46 -11.29 -16.18 14.19
C ILE A 46 -11.84 -17.10 15.29
N LEU A 47 -13.09 -16.90 15.72
CA LEU A 47 -13.73 -17.76 16.73
C LEU A 47 -13.88 -19.20 16.25
N GLY A 48 -14.24 -19.40 14.98
CA GLY A 48 -14.35 -20.73 14.36
C GLY A 48 -13.05 -21.51 14.30
N GLN A 49 -11.88 -20.84 14.39
CA GLN A 49 -10.57 -21.50 14.44
C GLN A 49 -10.16 -21.97 15.85
N GLY A 50 -10.97 -21.71 16.89
CA GLY A 50 -10.70 -22.18 18.25
C GLY A 50 -9.59 -21.42 18.97
N VAL A 51 -9.61 -20.09 18.90
CA VAL A 51 -8.70 -19.20 19.65
C VAL A 51 -8.88 -19.31 21.17
N LYS A 52 -7.84 -18.96 21.94
CA LYS A 52 -7.94 -18.80 23.40
C LYS A 52 -8.79 -17.57 23.75
N THR A 53 -8.49 -16.41 23.19
CA THR A 53 -9.28 -15.18 23.39
C THR A 53 -9.25 -14.32 22.13
N LEU A 54 -10.30 -13.55 21.90
CA LEU A 54 -10.36 -12.49 20.89
C LEU A 54 -10.58 -11.14 21.60
N THR A 55 -9.53 -10.34 21.70
CA THR A 55 -9.58 -8.99 22.29
C THR A 55 -9.74 -7.95 21.19
N LEU A 56 -10.86 -7.23 21.20
CA LEU A 56 -11.19 -6.16 20.26
C LEU A 56 -10.76 -4.81 20.82
N MET A 57 -10.15 -4.00 19.97
CA MET A 57 -9.83 -2.60 20.25
C MET A 57 -10.35 -1.70 19.14
N SER A 58 -10.91 -0.55 19.52
CA SER A 58 -11.45 0.43 18.59
C SER A 58 -11.36 1.85 19.12
N HIS A 59 -11.74 2.82 18.31
CA HIS A 59 -11.95 4.20 18.73
C HIS A 59 -13.38 4.64 18.42
N LEU A 60 -13.86 5.65 19.14
CA LEU A 60 -15.19 6.22 18.93
C LEU A 60 -15.09 7.75 19.04
N GLY A 61 -15.27 8.43 17.90
CA GLY A 61 -15.05 9.87 17.75
C GLY A 61 -13.60 10.31 18.03
N ASP A 62 -13.44 11.61 18.27
CA ASP A 62 -12.25 12.23 18.84
C ASP A 62 -12.69 12.94 20.14
N PRO A 63 -12.67 12.24 21.30
CA PRO A 63 -13.32 12.70 22.52
C PRO A 63 -12.95 14.12 22.93
N SER A 64 -11.68 14.50 22.76
CA SER A 64 -11.20 15.85 23.07
C SER A 64 -11.79 16.88 22.11
N LYS A 65 -11.60 16.69 20.79
CA LYS A 65 -12.07 17.66 19.79
C LYS A 65 -13.59 17.75 19.72
N ASP A 66 -14.28 16.63 19.90
CA ASP A 66 -15.73 16.56 19.81
C ASP A 66 -16.36 17.22 21.04
N ALA A 67 -15.76 17.08 22.22
CA ALA A 67 -16.19 17.80 23.42
C ALA A 67 -15.96 19.32 23.31
N GLU A 68 -14.82 19.77 22.80
CA GLU A 68 -14.56 21.21 22.56
C GLU A 68 -15.58 21.82 21.61
N LYS A 69 -15.86 21.16 20.48
CA LYS A 69 -16.88 21.62 19.52
C LYS A 69 -18.27 21.64 20.12
N ALA A 70 -18.64 20.61 20.88
CA ALA A 70 -19.94 20.52 21.52
C ALA A 70 -20.12 21.59 22.60
N LYS A 71 -19.08 21.86 23.39
CA LYS A 71 -19.04 22.93 24.38
C LYS A 71 -19.22 24.30 23.71
N GLY A 72 -18.43 24.60 22.68
CA GLY A 72 -18.56 25.87 21.95
C GLY A 72 -19.92 26.06 21.26
N LYS A 73 -20.58 24.97 20.82
CA LYS A 73 -21.95 25.02 20.32
C LYS A 73 -22.96 25.27 21.44
N ALA A 74 -22.84 24.58 22.57
CA ALA A 74 -23.73 24.76 23.71
C ALA A 74 -23.65 26.20 24.25
N GLU A 75 -22.44 26.76 24.34
CA GLU A 75 -22.22 28.16 24.73
C GLU A 75 -22.90 29.14 23.78
N LYS A 76 -22.81 28.92 22.46
CA LYS A 76 -23.51 29.74 21.46
C LYS A 76 -25.03 29.61 21.53
N ASP A 77 -25.52 28.41 21.85
CA ASP A 77 -26.95 28.11 21.96
C ASP A 77 -27.53 28.47 23.35
N GLY A 78 -26.73 29.05 24.27
CA GLY A 78 -27.16 29.39 25.64
C GLY A 78 -27.46 28.17 26.52
N LYS A 79 -26.90 27.00 26.22
CA LYS A 79 -27.15 25.73 26.91
C LYS A 79 -25.97 25.35 27.81
N THR A 80 -26.26 24.67 28.92
CA THR A 80 -25.24 24.07 29.78
C THR A 80 -24.63 22.84 29.11
N PHE A 81 -23.30 22.70 29.20
CA PHE A 81 -22.56 21.55 28.67
C PHE A 81 -22.04 20.68 29.82
N ASP A 82 -22.44 19.41 29.81
CA ASP A 82 -21.96 18.38 30.74
C ASP A 82 -21.02 17.43 29.99
N LEU A 83 -19.73 17.51 30.33
CA LEU A 83 -18.68 16.72 29.69
C LEU A 83 -18.86 15.22 29.96
N ASP A 84 -19.18 14.84 31.19
CA ASP A 84 -19.30 13.43 31.58
C ASP A 84 -20.48 12.77 30.88
N LYS A 85 -21.62 13.46 30.83
CA LYS A 85 -22.80 13.01 30.08
C LYS A 85 -22.49 12.90 28.59
N TYR A 86 -21.77 13.86 28.02
CA TYR A 86 -21.38 13.84 26.61
C TYR A 86 -20.47 12.65 26.28
N ILE A 87 -19.43 12.42 27.08
CA ILE A 87 -18.49 11.31 26.91
C ILE A 87 -19.22 9.96 27.08
N LYS A 88 -20.05 9.81 28.12
CA LYS A 88 -20.84 8.59 28.34
C LYS A 88 -21.80 8.30 27.19
N GLY A 89 -22.45 9.33 26.65
CA GLY A 89 -23.44 9.18 25.58
C GLY A 89 -22.85 8.91 24.20
N LYS A 90 -21.59 9.30 23.94
CA LYS A 90 -21.02 9.30 22.58
C LYS A 90 -19.67 8.64 22.38
N HIS A 91 -18.88 8.43 23.44
CA HIS A 91 -17.47 8.04 23.30
C HIS A 91 -17.06 6.78 24.07
N ARG A 92 -17.95 6.17 24.87
CA ARG A 92 -17.70 4.89 25.56
C ARG A 92 -17.98 3.70 24.65
N MET A 93 -17.17 2.65 24.77
CA MET A 93 -17.33 1.39 24.02
C MET A 93 -18.31 0.41 24.67
N ALA A 94 -18.67 0.57 25.94
CA ALA A 94 -19.59 -0.34 26.62
C ALA A 94 -20.95 -0.52 25.87
N PRO A 95 -21.60 0.53 25.37
CA PRO A 95 -22.83 0.36 24.58
C PRO A 95 -22.59 -0.34 23.23
N VAL A 96 -21.43 -0.12 22.61
CA VAL A 96 -21.02 -0.80 21.37
C VAL A 96 -20.77 -2.29 21.64
N ALA A 97 -20.15 -2.64 22.77
CA ALA A 97 -19.93 -4.02 23.20
C ALA A 97 -21.28 -4.75 23.43
N ALA A 98 -22.21 -4.11 24.14
CA ALA A 98 -23.56 -4.63 24.36
C ALA A 98 -24.32 -4.83 23.04
N TYR A 99 -24.19 -3.87 22.11
CA TYR A 99 -24.78 -3.97 20.78
C TYR A 99 -24.19 -5.14 19.97
N LEU A 100 -22.86 -5.26 19.95
CA LEU A 100 -22.16 -6.35 19.27
C LEU A 100 -22.56 -7.72 19.84
N SER A 101 -22.69 -7.83 21.18
CA SER A 101 -23.13 -9.06 21.83
C SER A 101 -24.51 -9.51 21.35
N LYS A 102 -25.48 -8.58 21.31
CA LYS A 102 -26.83 -8.86 20.77
C LYS A 102 -26.76 -9.28 19.31
N LYS A 103 -25.93 -8.60 18.50
CA LYS A 103 -25.81 -8.85 17.06
C LYS A 103 -25.16 -10.20 16.74
N LEU A 104 -24.16 -10.61 17.51
CA LEU A 104 -23.50 -11.92 17.37
C LEU A 104 -24.28 -13.06 18.02
N LYS A 105 -25.22 -12.74 18.93
CA LYS A 105 -25.86 -13.71 19.84
C LYS A 105 -24.81 -14.48 20.66
N LEU A 106 -23.74 -13.78 21.06
CA LEU A 106 -22.64 -14.31 21.86
C LEU A 106 -22.27 -13.29 22.95
N PRO A 107 -21.84 -13.73 24.15
CA PRO A 107 -21.35 -12.82 25.17
C PRO A 107 -20.12 -12.04 24.68
N VAL A 108 -20.12 -10.72 24.92
CA VAL A 108 -18.94 -9.86 24.74
C VAL A 108 -18.60 -9.29 26.10
N VAL A 109 -17.43 -9.67 26.62
CA VAL A 109 -16.94 -9.18 27.92
C VAL A 109 -16.34 -7.80 27.72
N PHE A 110 -16.92 -6.80 28.39
CA PHE A 110 -16.34 -5.47 28.39
C PHE A 110 -15.22 -5.39 29.45
N ALA A 111 -13.98 -5.23 29.01
CA ALA A 111 -12.81 -5.14 29.88
C ALA A 111 -12.26 -3.72 29.95
N GLY A 112 -13.11 -2.71 29.71
CA GLY A 112 -12.71 -1.31 29.55
C GLY A 112 -13.25 -0.34 30.61
N GLU A 113 -13.70 -0.82 31.78
CA GLU A 113 -14.34 0.05 32.79
C GLU A 113 -13.49 1.29 33.15
N ASP A 114 -12.18 1.07 33.35
CA ASP A 114 -11.25 2.11 33.80
C ASP A 114 -10.52 2.77 32.63
N SER A 115 -10.09 2.00 31.62
CA SER A 115 -9.31 2.51 30.49
C SER A 115 -9.18 1.50 29.33
N CYS A 116 -8.64 1.93 28.19
CA CYS A 116 -8.35 1.04 27.08
C CYS A 116 -7.14 0.13 27.33
N TYR A 117 -6.35 0.36 28.40
CA TYR A 117 -5.32 -0.59 28.81
C TYR A 117 -5.93 -1.91 29.23
N GLY A 118 -7.20 -1.94 29.64
CA GLY A 118 -7.89 -3.15 30.04
C GLY A 118 -7.42 -3.74 31.37
N LYS A 119 -8.04 -4.85 31.77
CA LYS A 119 -7.71 -5.58 33.00
C LYS A 119 -7.12 -6.94 32.66
N LYS A 120 -5.79 -7.05 32.65
CA LYS A 120 -5.09 -8.28 32.24
C LYS A 120 -5.55 -9.54 32.97
N ALA A 121 -5.69 -9.48 34.30
CA ALA A 121 -6.18 -10.61 35.08
C ALA A 121 -7.61 -11.05 34.67
N LEU A 122 -8.50 -10.09 34.37
CA LEU A 122 -9.84 -10.39 33.86
C LEU A 122 -9.76 -11.06 32.49
N ILE A 123 -8.96 -10.52 31.58
CA ILE A 123 -8.78 -11.03 30.21
C ILE A 123 -8.20 -12.45 30.23
N ASP A 124 -7.17 -12.69 31.04
CA ASP A 124 -6.48 -13.98 31.13
C ASP A 124 -7.34 -15.06 31.81
N SER A 125 -8.31 -14.67 32.64
CA SER A 125 -9.28 -15.58 33.29
C SER A 125 -10.42 -16.06 32.38
N GLN A 126 -10.56 -15.46 31.19
CA GLN A 126 -11.66 -15.80 30.28
C GLN A 126 -11.50 -17.19 29.66
N LYS A 127 -12.63 -17.84 29.40
CA LYS A 127 -12.68 -19.15 28.76
C LYS A 127 -12.24 -19.06 27.28
N PRO A 128 -11.70 -20.16 26.71
CA PRO A 128 -11.45 -20.26 25.27
C PRO A 128 -12.63 -19.77 24.41
N GLY A 129 -12.33 -19.01 23.35
CA GLY A 129 -13.35 -18.45 22.45
C GLY A 129 -14.10 -17.22 22.98
N THR A 130 -13.71 -16.64 24.11
CA THR A 130 -14.36 -15.42 24.62
C THR A 130 -14.00 -14.19 23.79
N ILE A 131 -15.01 -13.39 23.45
CA ILE A 131 -14.86 -12.07 22.84
C ILE A 131 -14.75 -11.02 23.94
N ILE A 132 -13.74 -10.18 23.86
CA ILE A 132 -13.44 -9.12 24.83
C ILE A 132 -13.43 -7.79 24.09
N MET A 133 -14.04 -6.75 24.66
CA MET A 133 -13.99 -5.38 24.13
C MET A 133 -13.24 -4.46 25.11
N LEU A 134 -12.20 -3.79 24.61
CA LEU A 134 -11.50 -2.73 25.34
C LEU A 134 -12.24 -1.40 25.21
N GLU A 135 -11.90 -0.44 26.08
CA GLU A 135 -12.41 0.93 25.96
C GLU A 135 -11.80 1.68 24.77
N ASN A 136 -12.39 2.80 24.40
CA ASN A 136 -11.97 3.71 23.35
C ASN A 136 -10.47 4.07 23.45
N THR A 137 -9.69 3.67 22.45
CA THR A 137 -8.23 3.91 22.44
C THR A 137 -7.88 5.39 22.48
N ARG A 138 -8.75 6.28 21.98
CA ARG A 138 -8.53 7.73 21.94
C ARG A 138 -8.81 8.46 23.25
N PHE A 139 -9.16 7.75 24.33
CA PHE A 139 -9.08 8.34 25.67
C PHE A 139 -7.64 8.53 26.15
N HIS A 140 -6.68 7.90 25.48
CA HIS A 140 -5.26 8.02 25.78
C HIS A 140 -4.57 8.84 24.69
N LYS A 141 -3.88 9.91 25.09
CA LYS A 141 -3.15 10.79 24.16
C LYS A 141 -2.07 10.05 23.39
N GLU A 142 -1.55 8.97 23.99
CA GLU A 142 -0.56 8.06 23.43
C GLU A 142 -1.06 7.43 22.10
N GLU A 143 -2.36 7.18 21.95
CA GLU A 143 -2.93 6.58 20.73
C GLU A 143 -2.62 7.38 19.47
N THR A 144 -2.72 8.72 19.54
CA THR A 144 -2.58 9.62 18.39
C THR A 144 -1.31 10.49 18.48
N SER A 145 -0.38 10.16 19.37
CA SER A 145 0.83 10.96 19.59
C SER A 145 1.71 10.99 18.34
N LYS A 146 2.30 12.15 18.03
CA LYS A 146 3.33 12.26 16.99
C LYS A 146 4.69 11.70 17.44
N ASP A 147 4.90 11.57 18.75
CA ASP A 147 6.09 10.95 19.34
C ASP A 147 5.93 9.43 19.38
N ASP A 148 6.82 8.74 18.68
CA ASP A 148 6.90 7.27 18.58
C ASP A 148 7.03 6.60 19.94
N ALA A 149 7.81 7.16 20.88
CA ALA A 149 8.00 6.57 22.20
C ALA A 149 6.69 6.55 23.01
N GLN A 150 5.87 7.61 22.86
CA GLN A 150 4.55 7.67 23.49
C GLN A 150 3.57 6.69 22.85
N ARG A 151 3.55 6.58 21.50
CA ARG A 151 2.72 5.58 20.82
C ARG A 151 3.11 4.16 21.23
N ASP A 152 4.41 3.90 21.29
CA ASP A 152 4.97 2.58 21.60
C ASP A 152 4.67 2.15 23.05
N LYS A 153 4.51 3.10 23.99
CA LYS A 153 4.08 2.80 25.36
C LYS A 153 2.70 2.15 25.40
N LEU A 154 1.71 2.73 24.73
CA LEU A 154 0.36 2.15 24.66
C LEU A 154 0.35 0.87 23.81
N ALA A 155 1.08 0.88 22.70
CA ALA A 155 1.19 -0.27 21.81
C ALA A 155 1.74 -1.52 22.50
N LYS A 156 2.79 -1.38 23.33
CA LYS A 156 3.34 -2.48 24.14
C LYS A 156 2.31 -3.05 25.10
N ALA A 157 1.56 -2.20 25.80
CA ALA A 157 0.54 -2.66 26.73
C ALA A 157 -0.62 -3.40 26.03
N LEU A 158 -1.04 -2.92 24.85
CA LEU A 158 -2.06 -3.59 24.04
C LEU A 158 -1.54 -4.94 23.50
N ALA A 159 -0.27 -5.01 23.09
CA ALA A 159 0.34 -6.22 22.56
C ALA A 159 0.33 -7.40 23.55
N GLU A 160 0.31 -7.15 24.87
CA GLU A 160 0.24 -8.21 25.89
C GLU A 160 -1.01 -9.11 25.77
N TYR A 161 -2.04 -8.64 25.06
CA TYR A 161 -3.32 -9.34 24.89
C TYR A 161 -3.39 -10.24 23.66
N GLY A 162 -2.34 -10.31 22.83
CA GLY A 162 -2.35 -11.13 21.63
C GLY A 162 -0.98 -11.72 21.29
N ASP A 163 -0.99 -12.98 20.87
CA ASP A 163 0.13 -13.60 20.16
C ASP A 163 0.09 -13.22 18.66
N ILE A 164 -1.11 -12.85 18.18
CA ILE A 164 -1.39 -12.45 16.80
C ILE A 164 -2.18 -11.14 16.81
N PHE A 165 -1.71 -10.16 16.06
CA PHE A 165 -2.38 -8.91 15.79
C PHE A 165 -3.14 -9.01 14.46
N VAL A 166 -4.43 -8.71 14.48
CA VAL A 166 -5.29 -8.64 13.30
C VAL A 166 -5.72 -7.19 13.09
N ASN A 167 -5.31 -6.57 11.98
CA ASN A 167 -5.84 -5.26 11.60
C ASN A 167 -6.98 -5.42 10.61
N ASP A 168 -8.19 -5.08 11.03
CA ASP A 168 -9.40 -5.09 10.20
C ASP A 168 -10.05 -3.71 10.11
N ALA A 169 -9.32 -2.65 10.49
CA ALA A 169 -9.81 -1.27 10.54
C ALA A 169 -9.27 -0.43 9.39
N PHE A 170 -9.68 -0.74 8.15
CA PHE A 170 -9.22 -0.03 6.94
C PHE A 170 -9.44 1.49 7.03
N GLY A 171 -10.58 1.96 7.56
CA GLY A 171 -10.86 3.38 7.75
C GLY A 171 -9.85 4.14 8.61
N THR A 172 -9.09 3.44 9.45
CA THR A 172 -7.98 4.01 10.24
C THR A 172 -6.60 3.65 9.71
N ALA A 173 -6.47 2.86 8.64
CA ALA A 173 -5.18 2.34 8.20
C ALA A 173 -4.18 3.43 7.77
N HIS A 174 -4.66 4.59 7.33
CA HIS A 174 -3.85 5.77 7.02
C HIS A 174 -3.25 6.46 8.26
N ARG A 175 -3.58 6.02 9.47
CA ARG A 175 -3.12 6.60 10.73
C ARG A 175 -2.02 5.75 11.34
N ASP A 176 -0.87 6.38 11.56
CA ASP A 176 0.20 5.80 12.39
C ASP A 176 -0.13 5.99 13.88
N HIS A 177 -1.07 5.17 14.38
CA HIS A 177 -1.53 5.19 15.77
C HIS A 177 -1.05 3.96 16.53
N ALA A 178 -1.04 4.05 17.87
CA ALA A 178 -0.61 2.96 18.75
C ALA A 178 -1.31 1.64 18.43
N SER A 179 -2.66 1.66 18.37
CA SER A 179 -3.49 0.47 18.11
C SER A 179 -3.59 0.05 16.62
N THR A 180 -3.04 0.85 15.70
CA THR A 180 -3.20 0.62 14.25
C THR A 180 -1.91 0.15 13.58
N ALA A 181 -0.77 0.73 13.95
CA ALA A 181 0.53 0.43 13.33
C ALA A 181 1.59 0.07 14.37
N SER A 182 1.80 0.89 15.42
CA SER A 182 2.88 0.65 16.39
C SER A 182 2.77 -0.70 17.12
N ILE A 183 1.55 -1.21 17.38
CA ILE A 183 1.35 -2.51 18.04
C ILE A 183 2.03 -3.66 17.30
N ALA A 184 2.11 -3.59 15.97
CA ALA A 184 2.74 -4.64 15.17
C ALA A 184 4.25 -4.80 15.44
N LYS A 185 4.90 -3.80 16.05
CA LYS A 185 6.29 -3.90 16.52
C LYS A 185 6.44 -4.85 17.71
N PHE A 186 5.37 -5.08 18.47
CA PHE A 186 5.39 -5.77 19.76
C PHE A 186 4.58 -7.07 19.75
N VAL A 187 3.96 -7.42 18.62
CA VAL A 187 3.25 -8.69 18.44
C VAL A 187 3.97 -9.51 17.38
N PRO A 188 4.29 -10.80 17.64
CA PRO A 188 5.10 -11.62 16.73
C PRO A 188 4.52 -11.77 15.31
N VAL A 189 3.19 -11.81 15.21
CA VAL A 189 2.48 -12.02 13.95
C VAL A 189 1.47 -10.91 13.75
N SER A 190 1.52 -10.25 12.60
CA SER A 190 0.57 -9.22 12.19
C SER A 190 -0.05 -9.58 10.84
N VAL A 191 -1.38 -9.57 10.75
CA VAL A 191 -2.16 -9.95 9.57
C VAL A 191 -3.38 -9.04 9.38
N ALA A 192 -3.91 -9.02 8.16
CA ALA A 192 -5.16 -8.35 7.82
C ALA A 192 -6.39 -9.23 8.14
N GLY A 193 -7.47 -8.60 8.58
CA GLY A 193 -8.81 -9.21 8.57
C GLY A 193 -9.47 -9.18 7.19
N PHE A 194 -10.70 -9.69 7.08
CA PHE A 194 -11.41 -9.77 5.79
C PHE A 194 -11.88 -8.42 5.26
N LEU A 195 -12.23 -7.46 6.12
CA LEU A 195 -12.59 -6.11 5.67
C LEU A 195 -11.35 -5.42 5.09
N MET A 196 -10.23 -5.48 5.80
CA MET A 196 -8.95 -4.95 5.30
C MET A 196 -8.53 -5.64 3.99
N GLU A 197 -8.62 -6.98 3.93
CA GLU A 197 -8.32 -7.75 2.71
C GLU A 197 -9.17 -7.30 1.53
N LYS A 198 -10.48 -7.15 1.74
CA LYS A 198 -11.41 -6.70 0.70
C LYS A 198 -11.07 -5.30 0.20
N GLU A 199 -10.86 -4.34 1.11
CA GLU A 199 -10.56 -2.95 0.76
C GLU A 199 -9.27 -2.84 -0.07
N VAL A 200 -8.20 -3.52 0.36
CA VAL A 200 -6.92 -3.56 -0.34
C VAL A 200 -7.07 -4.18 -1.74
N ASN A 201 -7.76 -5.31 -1.85
CA ASN A 201 -7.93 -6.02 -3.13
C ASN A 201 -8.71 -5.21 -4.18
N TYR A 202 -9.61 -4.30 -3.77
CA TYR A 202 -10.34 -3.44 -4.70
C TYR A 202 -9.62 -2.12 -5.00
N LEU A 203 -8.92 -1.54 -4.02
CA LEU A 203 -8.34 -0.19 -4.15
C LEU A 203 -6.90 -0.18 -4.68
N GLU A 204 -6.04 -1.07 -4.22
CA GLU A 204 -4.62 -1.07 -4.60
C GLU A 204 -4.37 -1.34 -6.09
N PRO A 205 -5.13 -2.23 -6.77
CA PRO A 205 -5.00 -2.42 -8.22
C PRO A 205 -5.32 -1.17 -9.03
N ILE A 206 -6.20 -0.28 -8.54
CA ILE A 206 -6.58 0.96 -9.26
C ILE A 206 -5.35 1.84 -9.51
N VAL A 207 -4.44 1.92 -8.55
CA VAL A 207 -3.24 2.77 -8.62
C VAL A 207 -2.00 2.03 -9.13
N THR A 208 -1.96 0.70 -9.02
CA THR A 208 -0.79 -0.09 -9.43
C THR A 208 -0.92 -0.68 -10.83
N ASN A 209 -1.95 -1.49 -11.09
CA ASN A 209 -2.14 -2.17 -12.36
C ASN A 209 -3.63 -2.55 -12.59
N PRO A 210 -4.48 -1.57 -12.95
CA PRO A 210 -5.92 -1.81 -13.09
C PRO A 210 -6.26 -2.56 -14.38
N VAL A 211 -7.42 -3.22 -14.37
CA VAL A 211 -8.01 -3.73 -15.62
C VAL A 211 -8.45 -2.55 -16.47
N LYS A 212 -7.85 -2.39 -17.65
CA LYS A 212 -8.12 -1.27 -18.57
C LYS A 212 -9.28 -1.60 -19.53
N PRO A 213 -10.05 -0.59 -20.00
CA PRO A 213 -9.95 0.84 -19.67
C PRO A 213 -10.39 1.15 -18.23
N LEU A 214 -9.55 1.92 -17.51
CA LEU A 214 -9.89 2.49 -16.21
C LEU A 214 -10.51 3.87 -16.45
N VAL A 215 -11.71 4.11 -15.93
CA VAL A 215 -12.33 5.44 -15.90
C VAL A 215 -12.46 5.89 -14.46
N ALA A 216 -11.97 7.08 -14.13
CA ALA A 216 -12.17 7.67 -12.81
C ALA A 216 -13.20 8.79 -12.86
N ILE A 217 -14.20 8.75 -11.98
CA ILE A 217 -15.17 9.82 -11.76
C ILE A 217 -14.73 10.59 -10.52
N ILE A 218 -14.32 11.85 -10.70
CA ILE A 218 -13.85 12.70 -9.62
C ILE A 218 -14.75 13.94 -9.54
N GLY A 219 -15.42 14.11 -8.40
CA GLY A 219 -16.33 15.21 -8.15
C GLY A 219 -16.12 15.85 -6.78
N GLY A 220 -17.17 16.47 -6.25
CA GLY A 220 -17.14 17.25 -5.03
C GLY A 220 -16.79 18.72 -5.24
N ALA A 221 -16.49 19.42 -4.15
CA ALA A 221 -16.48 20.88 -4.14
C ALA A 221 -15.15 21.50 -4.61
N LYS A 222 -14.00 20.96 -4.18
CA LYS A 222 -12.69 21.64 -4.29
C LYS A 222 -11.64 20.80 -5.01
N VAL A 223 -10.97 21.38 -5.99
CA VAL A 223 -9.80 20.82 -6.69
C VAL A 223 -8.65 20.60 -5.71
N SER A 224 -8.36 21.56 -4.83
CA SER A 224 -7.23 21.51 -3.88
C SER A 224 -7.21 20.21 -3.05
N SER A 225 -8.39 19.71 -2.70
CA SER A 225 -8.56 18.47 -1.92
C SER A 225 -8.38 17.17 -2.72
N LYS A 226 -8.25 17.25 -4.05
CA LYS A 226 -8.24 16.10 -4.99
C LYS A 226 -7.03 16.04 -5.92
N ILE A 227 -6.12 17.01 -5.85
CA ILE A 227 -4.94 17.09 -6.75
C ILE A 227 -4.15 15.79 -6.75
N ALA A 228 -3.73 15.30 -5.57
CA ALA A 228 -2.91 14.10 -5.44
C ALA A 228 -3.59 12.85 -6.01
N VAL A 229 -4.93 12.75 -5.87
CA VAL A 229 -5.71 11.66 -6.44
C VAL A 229 -5.75 11.75 -7.97
N LEU A 230 -5.99 12.95 -8.52
CA LEU A 230 -6.00 13.16 -9.97
C LEU A 230 -4.64 12.80 -10.59
N GLU A 231 -3.54 13.29 -10.01
CA GLU A 231 -2.18 13.01 -10.47
C GLU A 231 -1.82 11.53 -10.40
N SER A 232 -2.24 10.84 -9.32
CA SER A 232 -2.06 9.40 -9.18
C SER A 232 -2.84 8.62 -10.24
N LEU A 233 -4.13 8.92 -10.41
CA LEU A 233 -5.00 8.21 -11.32
C LEU A 233 -4.66 8.45 -12.80
N LEU A 234 -4.15 9.64 -13.16
CA LEU A 234 -3.70 9.94 -14.53
C LEU A 234 -2.63 8.98 -15.05
N LYS A 235 -1.86 8.32 -14.16
CA LYS A 235 -0.84 7.34 -14.55
C LYS A 235 -1.45 6.10 -15.22
N ASN A 236 -2.70 5.77 -14.88
CA ASN A 236 -3.34 4.51 -15.30
C ASN A 236 -4.70 4.69 -15.98
N ALA A 237 -5.39 5.81 -15.74
CA ALA A 237 -6.73 6.06 -16.25
C ALA A 237 -6.72 6.34 -17.75
N SER A 238 -7.67 5.72 -18.45
CA SER A 238 -7.99 6.03 -19.85
C SER A 238 -8.82 7.30 -19.97
N ALA A 239 -9.66 7.58 -18.97
CA ALA A 239 -10.42 8.82 -18.88
C ALA A 239 -10.65 9.27 -17.43
N LEU A 240 -10.67 10.58 -17.21
CA LEU A 240 -11.17 11.22 -15.99
C LEU A 240 -12.47 11.98 -16.30
N VAL A 241 -13.56 11.52 -15.70
CA VAL A 241 -14.84 12.20 -15.66
C VAL A 241 -14.83 13.17 -14.48
N ILE A 242 -14.94 14.47 -14.75
CA ILE A 242 -14.87 15.52 -13.71
C ILE A 242 -16.23 16.22 -13.61
N GLY A 243 -16.80 16.25 -12.42
CA GLY A 243 -18.07 16.93 -12.11
C GLY A 243 -18.02 17.72 -10.80
N GLY A 244 -19.18 18.13 -10.29
CA GLY A 244 -19.28 18.89 -9.02
C GLY A 244 -18.70 20.30 -9.11
N GLY A 245 -18.54 20.95 -7.96
CA GLY A 245 -17.98 22.30 -7.86
C GLY A 245 -16.57 22.41 -8.43
N MET A 246 -15.75 21.36 -8.32
CA MET A 246 -14.38 21.38 -8.82
C MET A 246 -14.28 21.49 -10.34
N ALA A 247 -15.31 21.08 -11.09
CA ALA A 247 -15.33 21.17 -12.55
C ALA A 247 -15.22 22.62 -13.04
N TYR A 248 -15.74 23.60 -12.29
CA TYR A 248 -15.73 25.00 -12.70
C TYR A 248 -14.34 25.64 -12.66
N THR A 249 -13.43 25.17 -11.79
CA THR A 249 -12.01 25.58 -11.84
C THR A 249 -11.36 25.12 -13.15
N PHE A 250 -11.64 23.89 -13.61
CA PHE A 250 -11.15 23.39 -14.90
C PHE A 250 -11.78 24.13 -16.09
N LEU A 251 -13.08 24.40 -16.05
CA LEU A 251 -13.77 25.16 -17.09
C LEU A 251 -13.25 26.60 -17.17
N LYS A 252 -13.01 27.27 -16.03
CA LYS A 252 -12.39 28.60 -15.98
C LYS A 252 -10.94 28.58 -16.50
N ALA A 253 -10.17 27.53 -16.19
CA ALA A 253 -8.83 27.32 -16.74
C ALA A 253 -8.82 27.16 -18.28
N GLN A 254 -9.92 26.68 -18.87
CA GLN A 254 -10.15 26.62 -20.32
C GLN A 254 -10.77 27.91 -20.90
N GLY A 255 -10.86 28.99 -20.12
CA GLY A 255 -11.42 30.28 -20.54
C GLY A 255 -12.94 30.31 -20.65
N LYS A 256 -13.66 29.36 -20.05
CA LYS A 256 -15.14 29.35 -20.03
C LYS A 256 -15.69 30.28 -18.95
N LYS A 257 -16.89 30.84 -19.19
CA LYS A 257 -17.62 31.66 -18.22
C LYS A 257 -18.35 30.74 -17.24
N ILE A 258 -18.10 30.91 -15.93
CA ILE A 258 -18.63 30.03 -14.88
C ILE A 258 -19.68 30.70 -13.97
N GLY A 259 -20.12 31.92 -14.28
CA GLY A 259 -21.11 32.65 -13.49
C GLY A 259 -20.64 32.84 -12.04
N LYS A 260 -21.51 32.51 -11.07
CA LYS A 260 -21.23 32.51 -9.62
C LYS A 260 -20.79 31.14 -9.10
N SER A 261 -20.42 30.20 -9.97
CA SER A 261 -20.08 28.83 -9.56
C SER A 261 -18.81 28.80 -8.71
N LEU A 262 -18.71 27.77 -7.85
CA LEU A 262 -17.57 27.57 -6.96
C LEU A 262 -16.27 27.43 -7.77
N VAL A 263 -15.26 28.24 -7.48
CA VAL A 263 -13.96 28.21 -8.16
C VAL A 263 -12.83 28.49 -7.18
N GLU A 264 -11.71 27.81 -7.39
CA GLU A 264 -10.45 28.04 -6.65
C GLU A 264 -9.47 28.72 -7.61
N ASP A 265 -9.43 30.05 -7.56
CA ASP A 265 -8.60 30.86 -8.48
C ASP A 265 -7.10 30.55 -8.35
N ASP A 266 -6.64 30.24 -7.15
CA ASP A 266 -5.26 29.82 -6.84
C ASP A 266 -4.91 28.43 -7.43
N GLN A 267 -5.91 27.65 -7.87
CA GLN A 267 -5.73 26.33 -8.46
C GLN A 267 -5.91 26.29 -9.99
N ILE A 268 -6.12 27.44 -10.64
CA ILE A 268 -6.28 27.51 -12.11
C ILE A 268 -5.06 26.96 -12.85
N ASP A 269 -3.85 27.35 -12.44
CA ASP A 269 -2.63 26.87 -13.10
C ASP A 269 -2.37 25.38 -12.83
N THR A 270 -2.74 24.89 -11.65
CA THR A 270 -2.75 23.45 -11.35
C THR A 270 -3.70 22.71 -12.28
N ALA A 271 -4.92 23.22 -12.47
CA ALA A 271 -5.89 22.63 -13.39
C ALA A 271 -5.37 22.59 -14.83
N LYS A 272 -4.70 23.65 -15.31
CA LYS A 272 -4.05 23.65 -16.63
C LYS A 272 -2.98 22.56 -16.74
N LYS A 273 -2.10 22.44 -15.74
CA LYS A 273 -1.05 21.40 -15.70
C LYS A 273 -1.65 19.99 -15.74
N ILE A 274 -2.75 19.74 -15.03
CA ILE A 274 -3.46 18.45 -15.07
C ILE A 274 -4.03 18.19 -16.47
N LEU A 275 -4.66 19.18 -17.12
CA LEU A 275 -5.16 19.05 -18.50
C LEU A 275 -4.04 18.75 -19.50
N GLU A 276 -2.88 19.40 -19.36
CA GLU A 276 -1.70 19.14 -20.19
C GLU A 276 -1.12 17.75 -19.96
N THR A 277 -1.01 17.33 -18.70
CA THR A 277 -0.52 16.00 -18.32
C THR A 277 -1.40 14.92 -18.89
N ALA A 278 -2.73 15.07 -18.79
CA ALA A 278 -3.70 14.15 -19.37
C ALA A 278 -3.50 13.98 -20.89
N LYS A 279 -3.28 15.08 -21.62
CA LYS A 279 -2.95 15.02 -23.06
C LYS A 279 -1.64 14.27 -23.32
N LYS A 280 -0.59 14.50 -22.52
CA LYS A 280 0.71 13.84 -22.67
C LYS A 280 0.64 12.34 -22.44
N VAL A 281 -0.18 11.90 -21.48
CA VAL A 281 -0.33 10.46 -21.14
C VAL A 281 -1.46 9.78 -21.92
N GLY A 282 -2.15 10.50 -22.81
CA GLY A 282 -3.25 9.96 -23.62
C GLY A 282 -4.54 9.67 -22.83
N ALA A 283 -4.74 10.32 -21.67
CA ALA A 283 -5.97 10.21 -20.89
C ALA A 283 -6.99 11.28 -21.30
N GLU A 284 -8.24 10.87 -21.53
CA GLU A 284 -9.32 11.81 -21.85
C GLU A 284 -9.83 12.53 -20.60
N ILE A 285 -9.93 13.87 -20.63
CA ILE A 285 -10.61 14.63 -19.56
C ILE A 285 -12.01 15.02 -20.02
N VAL A 286 -13.02 14.56 -19.29
CA VAL A 286 -14.44 14.72 -19.62
C VAL A 286 -15.08 15.70 -18.63
N LEU A 287 -15.16 16.96 -19.04
CA LEU A 287 -15.79 18.05 -18.28
C LEU A 287 -17.26 18.25 -18.66
N PRO A 288 -18.06 18.92 -17.81
CA PRO A 288 -19.45 19.26 -18.12
C PRO A 288 -19.56 20.16 -19.35
N VAL A 289 -20.60 19.91 -20.15
CA VAL A 289 -20.93 20.66 -21.38
C VAL A 289 -22.25 21.41 -21.29
N ASP A 290 -23.04 21.12 -20.26
CA ASP A 290 -24.30 21.76 -19.87
C ASP A 290 -24.50 21.55 -18.36
N HIS A 291 -25.37 22.36 -17.76
CA HIS A 291 -25.48 22.45 -16.30
C HIS A 291 -26.93 22.56 -15.85
N VAL A 292 -27.17 22.24 -14.59
CA VAL A 292 -28.34 22.70 -13.83
C VAL A 292 -27.83 23.65 -12.76
N GLY A 293 -28.35 24.88 -12.76
CA GLY A 293 -27.91 25.93 -11.84
C GLY A 293 -29.05 26.62 -11.12
N ALA A 294 -28.70 27.54 -10.23
CA ALA A 294 -29.62 28.44 -9.56
C ALA A 294 -28.96 29.79 -9.29
N ASP A 295 -29.73 30.79 -8.86
CA ASP A 295 -29.21 32.11 -8.49
C ASP A 295 -28.62 32.18 -7.06
N LYS A 296 -28.96 31.20 -6.22
CA LYS A 296 -28.50 31.02 -4.83
C LYS A 296 -28.23 29.54 -4.48
N PHE A 297 -27.37 29.32 -3.49
CA PHE A 297 -27.10 28.00 -2.93
C PHE A 297 -28.12 27.67 -1.84
N ASP A 298 -29.24 27.05 -2.22
CA ASP A 298 -30.37 26.79 -1.33
C ASP A 298 -31.14 25.56 -1.82
N ALA A 299 -31.59 24.70 -0.89
CA ALA A 299 -32.37 23.51 -1.19
C ALA A 299 -33.71 23.83 -1.87
N ALA A 300 -34.27 25.02 -1.59
CA ALA A 300 -35.53 25.51 -2.15
C ALA A 300 -35.34 26.38 -3.41
N ALA A 301 -34.12 26.52 -3.93
CA ALA A 301 -33.89 27.28 -5.16
C ALA A 301 -34.48 26.56 -6.38
N GLU A 302 -35.06 27.32 -7.31
CA GLU A 302 -35.61 26.77 -8.55
C GLU A 302 -34.48 26.36 -9.52
N PRO A 303 -34.44 25.09 -9.99
CA PRO A 303 -33.39 24.62 -10.88
C PRO A 303 -33.58 25.18 -12.30
N VAL A 304 -32.55 25.86 -12.80
CA VAL A 304 -32.50 26.41 -14.16
C VAL A 304 -31.58 25.54 -15.02
N ALA A 305 -32.14 24.96 -16.08
CA ALA A 305 -31.35 24.24 -17.08
C ALA A 305 -30.53 25.24 -17.93
N VAL A 306 -29.22 24.99 -18.03
CA VAL A 306 -28.29 25.79 -18.84
C VAL A 306 -27.71 24.90 -19.92
N ASP A 307 -28.31 24.95 -21.11
CA ASP A 307 -27.85 24.18 -22.28
C ASP A 307 -26.64 24.83 -22.98
N ASN A 308 -25.58 25.07 -22.21
CA ASN A 308 -24.32 25.64 -22.70
C ASN A 308 -23.19 25.34 -21.71
N VAL A 309 -21.95 25.27 -22.21
CA VAL A 309 -20.77 25.16 -21.34
C VAL A 309 -20.57 26.43 -20.49
N ASN A 310 -20.95 27.59 -21.02
CA ASN A 310 -20.85 28.88 -20.34
C ASN A 310 -22.09 29.15 -19.48
N LEU A 311 -21.89 29.40 -18.19
CA LEU A 311 -22.97 29.81 -17.29
C LEU A 311 -23.28 31.31 -17.37
N PRO A 312 -24.57 31.69 -17.33
CA PRO A 312 -24.98 33.09 -17.15
C PRO A 312 -24.41 33.71 -15.87
N ALA A 313 -24.11 35.02 -15.91
CA ALA A 313 -23.43 35.73 -14.82
C ALA A 313 -24.16 35.67 -13.46
N LYS A 314 -25.49 35.51 -13.46
CA LYS A 314 -26.30 35.46 -12.23
C LYS A 314 -26.42 34.05 -11.63
N LEU A 315 -26.11 33.01 -12.40
CA LEU A 315 -26.30 31.62 -11.99
C LEU A 315 -25.00 30.99 -11.48
N MET A 316 -25.13 30.05 -10.56
CA MET A 316 -24.11 29.08 -10.17
C MET A 316 -24.57 27.69 -10.59
N GLY A 317 -23.66 26.89 -11.14
CA GLY A 317 -23.95 25.51 -11.49
C GLY A 317 -23.90 24.62 -10.24
N LEU A 318 -24.96 23.84 -10.03
CA LEU A 318 -25.16 23.00 -8.85
C LEU A 318 -25.29 21.51 -9.18
N ASP A 319 -25.53 21.18 -10.44
CA ASP A 319 -25.51 19.79 -10.95
C ASP A 319 -25.16 19.78 -12.45
N VAL A 320 -24.81 18.61 -12.97
CA VAL A 320 -24.53 18.42 -14.40
C VAL A 320 -25.83 18.29 -15.21
N GLY A 321 -25.83 18.82 -16.43
CA GLY A 321 -26.98 18.74 -17.33
C GLY A 321 -27.10 17.40 -18.09
N PRO A 322 -28.23 17.19 -18.80
CA PRO A 322 -28.49 15.95 -19.53
C PRO A 322 -27.47 15.63 -20.63
N LYS A 323 -26.91 16.62 -21.34
CA LYS A 323 -25.87 16.35 -22.37
C LYS A 323 -24.57 15.87 -21.75
N THR A 324 -24.22 16.39 -20.58
CA THR A 324 -23.08 15.95 -19.78
C THR A 324 -23.28 14.52 -19.32
N ILE A 325 -24.46 14.16 -18.82
CA ILE A 325 -24.79 12.77 -18.47
C ILE A 325 -24.68 11.83 -19.67
N ALA A 326 -25.14 12.25 -20.85
CA ALA A 326 -24.98 11.45 -22.08
C ALA A 326 -23.50 11.22 -22.42
N LYS A 327 -22.65 12.24 -22.27
CA LYS A 327 -21.20 12.12 -22.48
C LYS A 327 -20.54 11.20 -21.45
N TYR A 328 -20.90 11.34 -20.17
CA TYR A 328 -20.41 10.44 -19.12
C TYR A 328 -20.82 8.99 -19.40
N LYS A 329 -22.06 8.76 -19.86
CA LYS A 329 -22.53 7.43 -20.26
C LYS A 329 -21.68 6.81 -21.35
N GLU A 330 -21.30 7.57 -22.38
CA GLU A 330 -20.45 7.06 -23.46
C GLU A 330 -19.13 6.51 -22.92
N VAL A 331 -18.46 7.27 -22.06
CA VAL A 331 -17.14 6.93 -21.49
C VAL A 331 -17.27 5.77 -20.51
N LEU A 332 -18.25 5.80 -19.61
CA LEU A 332 -18.49 4.74 -18.61
C LEU A 332 -18.97 3.44 -19.25
N SER A 333 -19.61 3.48 -20.42
CA SER A 333 -20.06 2.27 -21.12
C SER A 333 -18.91 1.36 -21.57
N LYS A 334 -17.75 1.96 -21.86
CA LYS A 334 -16.54 1.29 -22.36
C LYS A 334 -15.59 0.83 -21.22
N ALA A 335 -15.83 1.28 -19.99
CA ALA A 335 -14.95 1.02 -18.85
C ALA A 335 -14.96 -0.46 -18.42
N LYS A 336 -13.77 -0.98 -18.09
CA LYS A 336 -13.62 -2.28 -17.40
C LYS A 336 -13.33 -2.12 -15.91
N THR A 337 -12.78 -0.98 -15.52
CA THR A 337 -12.69 -0.55 -14.13
C THR A 337 -13.22 0.86 -14.00
N ILE A 338 -14.06 1.12 -12.99
CA ILE A 338 -14.53 2.45 -12.63
C ILE A 338 -14.17 2.71 -11.18
N VAL A 339 -13.53 3.85 -10.92
CA VAL A 339 -13.36 4.39 -9.55
C VAL A 339 -14.16 5.69 -9.44
N TRP A 340 -14.99 5.83 -8.40
CA TRP A 340 -15.80 7.02 -8.19
C TRP A 340 -15.51 7.65 -6.82
N ASN A 341 -15.09 8.92 -6.83
CA ASN A 341 -14.85 9.73 -5.65
C ASN A 341 -15.38 11.17 -5.82
N GLY A 342 -16.48 11.48 -5.15
CA GLY A 342 -17.14 12.79 -5.15
C GLY A 342 -18.40 12.85 -6.03
N PRO A 343 -19.55 13.34 -5.53
CA PRO A 343 -20.75 13.62 -6.31
C PRO A 343 -20.50 14.57 -7.48
N VAL A 344 -21.33 14.49 -8.53
CA VAL A 344 -21.23 15.40 -9.69
C VAL A 344 -22.14 16.62 -9.58
N GLY A 345 -22.93 16.71 -8.51
CA GLY A 345 -23.79 17.83 -8.12
C GLY A 345 -24.05 17.88 -6.61
N VAL A 346 -24.82 18.85 -6.16
CA VAL A 346 -25.21 19.05 -4.75
C VAL A 346 -26.34 18.09 -4.38
N PHE A 347 -26.00 16.81 -4.25
CA PHE A 347 -26.96 15.71 -4.11
C PHE A 347 -27.79 15.73 -2.81
N GLU A 348 -27.37 16.55 -1.84
CA GLU A 348 -28.10 16.85 -0.61
C GLU A 348 -29.43 17.57 -0.92
N PHE A 349 -29.48 18.32 -2.02
CA PHE A 349 -30.68 19.02 -2.49
C PHE A 349 -31.31 18.22 -3.62
N ASP A 350 -32.55 17.77 -3.44
CA ASP A 350 -33.20 16.88 -4.42
C ASP A 350 -33.34 17.51 -5.82
N ALA A 351 -33.46 18.84 -5.89
CA ALA A 351 -33.45 19.59 -7.15
C ALA A 351 -32.13 19.49 -7.94
N PHE A 352 -31.01 19.19 -7.26
CA PHE A 352 -29.65 19.16 -7.80
C PHE A 352 -28.96 17.79 -7.59
N ALA A 353 -29.76 16.73 -7.36
CA ALA A 353 -29.29 15.37 -7.14
C ALA A 353 -29.33 14.47 -8.39
N LYS A 354 -30.01 14.91 -9.46
CA LYS A 354 -30.34 14.08 -10.62
C LYS A 354 -29.10 13.60 -11.39
N GLY A 355 -28.09 14.45 -11.54
CA GLY A 355 -26.84 14.09 -12.20
C GLY A 355 -26.05 13.06 -11.39
N THR A 356 -25.99 13.22 -10.06
CA THR A 356 -25.35 12.24 -9.17
C THR A 356 -26.10 10.91 -9.17
N GLU A 357 -27.43 10.93 -9.15
CA GLU A 357 -28.26 9.73 -9.28
C GLU A 357 -28.03 9.03 -10.63
N ALA A 358 -27.99 9.78 -11.72
CA ALA A 358 -27.75 9.24 -13.06
C ALA A 358 -26.37 8.59 -13.17
N VAL A 359 -25.31 9.25 -12.65
CA VAL A 359 -23.97 8.65 -12.59
C VAL A 359 -23.98 7.37 -11.75
N ALA A 360 -24.62 7.36 -10.58
CA ALA A 360 -24.72 6.16 -9.75
C ALA A 360 -25.39 4.99 -10.51
N LYS A 361 -26.47 5.26 -11.26
CA LYS A 361 -27.14 4.26 -12.11
C LYS A 361 -26.21 3.75 -13.21
N LEU A 362 -25.47 4.63 -13.89
CA LEU A 362 -24.50 4.25 -14.93
C LEU A 362 -23.37 3.35 -14.40
N VAL A 363 -22.86 3.63 -13.19
CA VAL A 363 -21.84 2.79 -12.54
C VAL A 363 -22.43 1.43 -12.16
N ALA A 364 -23.66 1.38 -11.62
CA ALA A 364 -24.34 0.13 -11.33
C ALA A 364 -24.57 -0.71 -12.61
N GLU A 365 -24.98 -0.08 -13.71
CA GLU A 365 -25.11 -0.73 -15.02
C GLU A 365 -23.77 -1.27 -15.53
N ALA A 366 -22.67 -0.54 -15.34
CA ALA A 366 -21.34 -1.03 -15.71
C ALA A 366 -20.94 -2.27 -14.91
N THR A 367 -21.27 -2.29 -13.61
CA THR A 367 -21.08 -3.46 -12.75
C THR A 367 -21.85 -4.66 -13.29
N ALA A 368 -23.11 -4.47 -13.66
CA ALA A 368 -23.94 -5.54 -14.26
C ALA A 368 -23.38 -6.07 -15.59
N ARG A 369 -22.58 -5.27 -16.32
CA ARG A 369 -21.83 -5.69 -17.51
C ARG A 369 -20.48 -6.35 -17.21
N GLY A 370 -20.11 -6.52 -15.94
CA GLY A 370 -18.86 -7.14 -15.51
C GLY A 370 -17.68 -6.18 -15.34
N ALA A 371 -17.90 -4.86 -15.30
CA ALA A 371 -16.86 -3.92 -14.91
C ALA A 371 -16.63 -3.96 -13.39
N ILE A 372 -15.38 -3.82 -12.96
CA ILE A 372 -15.04 -3.62 -11.54
C ILE A 372 -15.37 -2.19 -11.18
N THR A 373 -16.24 -1.98 -10.19
CA THR A 373 -16.69 -0.64 -9.78
C THR A 373 -16.41 -0.40 -8.30
N VAL A 374 -15.64 0.65 -8.02
CA VAL A 374 -15.21 1.01 -6.66
C VAL A 374 -15.69 2.41 -6.33
N VAL A 375 -16.53 2.52 -5.31
CA VAL A 375 -17.02 3.80 -4.80
C VAL A 375 -16.31 4.13 -3.49
N GLY A 376 -15.62 5.26 -3.46
CA GLY A 376 -14.88 5.74 -2.30
C GLY A 376 -15.17 7.20 -1.98
N GLY A 377 -14.91 7.61 -0.73
CA GLY A 377 -15.26 8.95 -0.23
C GLY A 377 -16.67 9.01 0.38
N GLY A 378 -16.79 9.69 1.51
CA GLY A 378 -18.01 9.70 2.33
C GLY A 378 -19.27 10.11 1.55
N ASP A 379 -19.18 11.16 0.75
CA ASP A 379 -20.34 11.71 0.03
C ASP A 379 -20.80 10.80 -1.12
N SER A 380 -19.87 10.17 -1.86
CA SER A 380 -20.23 9.20 -2.91
C SER A 380 -20.87 7.95 -2.33
N VAL A 381 -20.35 7.45 -1.20
CA VAL A 381 -20.94 6.33 -0.48
C VAL A 381 -22.35 6.70 0.00
N ALA A 382 -22.52 7.89 0.59
CA ALA A 382 -23.81 8.40 1.03
C ALA A 382 -24.80 8.54 -0.14
N ALA A 383 -24.37 9.06 -1.29
CA ALA A 383 -25.19 9.18 -2.48
C ALA A 383 -25.67 7.81 -2.99
N VAL A 384 -24.77 6.84 -3.12
CA VAL A 384 -25.12 5.48 -3.57
C VAL A 384 -26.08 4.78 -2.60
N ASN A 385 -25.93 5.00 -1.30
CA ASN A 385 -26.87 4.53 -0.29
C ASN A 385 -28.24 5.23 -0.39
N LYS A 386 -28.26 6.57 -0.54
CA LYS A 386 -29.50 7.36 -0.73
C LYS A 386 -30.33 6.83 -1.90
N PHE A 387 -29.67 6.41 -2.98
CA PHE A 387 -30.35 5.89 -4.17
C PHE A 387 -30.57 4.37 -4.16
N GLY A 388 -30.21 3.66 -3.08
CA GLY A 388 -30.41 2.21 -2.96
C GLY A 388 -29.58 1.37 -3.95
N LEU A 389 -28.40 1.86 -4.35
CA LEU A 389 -27.56 1.24 -5.38
C LEU A 389 -26.30 0.57 -4.83
N ALA A 390 -26.05 0.62 -3.51
CA ALA A 390 -24.82 0.12 -2.91
C ALA A 390 -24.56 -1.36 -3.17
N SER A 391 -25.60 -2.19 -3.12
CA SER A 391 -25.51 -3.62 -3.43
C SER A 391 -25.30 -3.92 -4.91
N LYS A 392 -25.40 -2.92 -5.79
CA LYS A 392 -25.17 -3.04 -7.24
C LYS A 392 -23.76 -2.59 -7.67
N MET A 393 -22.90 -2.20 -6.71
CA MET A 393 -21.50 -1.88 -6.97
C MET A 393 -20.62 -3.10 -6.65
N SER A 394 -19.43 -3.19 -7.26
CA SER A 394 -18.48 -4.26 -6.91
C SER A 394 -17.94 -4.05 -5.49
N HIS A 395 -17.62 -2.79 -5.16
CA HIS A 395 -17.17 -2.41 -3.83
C HIS A 395 -17.58 -0.98 -3.47
N VAL A 396 -18.10 -0.84 -2.26
CA VAL A 396 -18.38 0.45 -1.62
C VAL A 396 -17.48 0.52 -0.39
N SER A 397 -16.49 1.40 -0.43
CA SER A 397 -15.46 1.47 0.61
C SER A 397 -16.00 2.06 1.91
N THR A 398 -15.65 1.44 3.02
CA THR A 398 -15.87 1.94 4.39
C THR A 398 -14.80 2.96 4.80
N GLY A 399 -13.76 3.12 3.99
CA GLY A 399 -12.49 3.70 4.38
C GLY A 399 -12.37 5.22 4.34
N GLY A 400 -13.40 5.98 3.93
CA GLY A 400 -13.37 7.45 3.92
C GLY A 400 -12.03 8.02 3.44
N GLY A 401 -11.31 8.74 4.30
CA GLY A 401 -9.98 9.30 4.02
C GLY A 401 -8.89 8.25 3.71
N ALA A 402 -8.93 7.05 4.31
CA ALA A 402 -7.99 5.97 3.99
C ALA A 402 -8.08 5.54 2.52
N SER A 403 -9.32 5.42 2.00
CA SER A 403 -9.53 5.09 0.58
C SER A 403 -8.94 6.16 -0.34
N LEU A 404 -9.04 7.43 0.06
CA LEU A 404 -8.50 8.55 -0.69
C LEU A 404 -6.97 8.52 -0.71
N GLU A 405 -6.33 8.40 0.45
CA GLU A 405 -4.87 8.35 0.55
C GLU A 405 -4.28 7.14 -0.19
N LEU A 406 -4.97 5.99 -0.18
CA LEU A 406 -4.56 4.84 -0.98
C LEU A 406 -4.67 5.13 -2.48
N LEU A 407 -5.72 5.82 -2.93
CA LEU A 407 -5.87 6.26 -4.33
C LEU A 407 -4.85 7.34 -4.74
N GLU A 408 -4.30 8.10 -3.79
CA GLU A 408 -3.13 8.98 -4.00
C GLU A 408 -1.83 8.18 -4.22
N GLY A 409 -1.86 6.85 -4.06
CA GLY A 409 -0.70 5.98 -4.16
C GLY A 409 0.15 5.92 -2.89
N LYS A 410 -0.36 6.41 -1.75
CA LYS A 410 0.35 6.35 -0.48
C LYS A 410 0.34 4.94 0.10
N LYS A 411 1.45 4.58 0.74
CA LYS A 411 1.51 3.40 1.61
C LYS A 411 0.87 3.74 2.95
N LEU A 412 -0.16 3.01 3.34
CA LEU A 412 -0.88 3.27 4.58
C LEU A 412 -0.28 2.44 5.73
N PRO A 413 0.18 3.05 6.84
CA PRO A 413 0.86 2.35 7.93
C PRO A 413 0.14 1.09 8.42
N GLY A 414 -1.19 1.17 8.59
CA GLY A 414 -2.01 0.04 9.05
C GLY A 414 -2.15 -1.10 8.04
N ILE A 415 -1.92 -0.86 6.73
CA ILE A 415 -1.82 -1.93 5.73
C ILE A 415 -0.41 -2.52 5.72
N GLU A 416 0.62 -1.67 5.73
CA GLU A 416 2.02 -2.08 5.63
C GLU A 416 2.40 -3.08 6.73
N VAL A 417 1.90 -2.86 7.96
CA VAL A 417 2.14 -3.79 9.08
C VAL A 417 1.54 -5.19 8.87
N THR A 418 0.65 -5.37 7.90
CA THR A 418 0.06 -6.67 7.54
C THR A 418 0.72 -7.31 6.32
N ARG A 419 1.62 -6.59 5.62
CA ARG A 419 2.26 -7.12 4.41
C ARG A 419 3.23 -8.25 4.74
N SER A 420 3.27 -9.25 3.85
CA SER A 420 4.44 -10.12 3.78
C SER A 420 5.58 -9.33 3.15
N ARG A 421 6.81 -9.52 3.65
CA ARG A 421 7.98 -9.04 2.95
C ARG A 421 8.01 -9.68 1.56
N ASP A 422 8.14 -8.85 0.55
CA ASP A 422 8.35 -9.30 -0.82
C ASP A 422 9.87 -9.41 -0.99
N TYR A 423 10.37 -10.65 -0.97
CA TYR A 423 11.80 -10.91 -1.02
C TYR A 423 12.33 -10.76 -2.45
N PHE A 424 13.60 -10.42 -2.60
CA PHE A 424 14.28 -10.45 -3.88
C PHE A 424 15.10 -11.74 -4.02
N ILE A 425 14.64 -12.68 -4.83
CA ILE A 425 15.31 -13.97 -5.07
C ILE A 425 15.96 -13.95 -6.45
N ALA A 426 17.28 -13.81 -6.48
CA ALA A 426 18.09 -13.83 -7.70
C ALA A 426 18.82 -15.17 -7.84
N GLY A 427 18.86 -15.71 -9.06
CA GLY A 427 19.64 -16.90 -9.40
C GLY A 427 20.83 -16.54 -10.28
N ASN A 428 22.06 -16.60 -9.74
CA ASN A 428 23.28 -16.41 -10.52
C ASN A 428 23.77 -17.76 -11.07
N TRP A 429 23.65 -17.96 -12.38
CA TRP A 429 23.98 -19.25 -13.01
C TRP A 429 25.49 -19.43 -13.23
N LYS A 430 26.29 -18.39 -12.96
CA LYS A 430 27.75 -18.38 -13.16
C LYS A 430 28.12 -18.92 -14.56
N MET A 431 29.24 -19.60 -14.69
CA MET A 431 29.73 -20.21 -15.92
C MET A 431 29.12 -21.61 -16.17
N HIS A 432 27.80 -21.73 -16.10
CA HIS A 432 27.08 -22.97 -16.37
C HIS A 432 26.02 -22.80 -17.46
N LYS A 433 25.59 -23.93 -18.02
CA LYS A 433 24.55 -24.07 -19.06
C LYS A 433 24.99 -23.56 -20.43
N THR A 434 24.78 -24.41 -21.43
CA THR A 434 24.71 -24.01 -22.84
C THR A 434 23.42 -23.21 -23.09
N ARG A 435 23.32 -22.56 -24.26
CA ARG A 435 22.10 -21.82 -24.65
C ARG A 435 20.83 -22.68 -24.58
N ALA A 436 20.91 -23.93 -25.01
CA ALA A 436 19.77 -24.85 -25.00
C ALA A 436 19.34 -25.23 -23.58
N GLU A 437 20.30 -25.54 -22.70
CA GLU A 437 20.00 -25.88 -21.30
C GLU A 437 19.50 -24.66 -20.52
N ALA A 438 20.06 -23.48 -20.78
CA ALA A 438 19.62 -22.21 -20.22
C ALA A 438 18.18 -21.89 -20.62
N ALA A 439 17.83 -22.09 -21.89
CA ALA A 439 16.47 -21.93 -22.38
C ALA A 439 15.48 -22.89 -21.72
N ALA A 440 15.87 -24.16 -21.55
CA ALA A 440 15.04 -25.17 -20.88
C ALA A 440 14.76 -24.79 -19.42
N LEU A 441 15.81 -24.40 -18.68
CA LEU A 441 15.68 -23.96 -17.29
C LEU A 441 14.82 -22.69 -17.16
N ALA A 442 15.03 -21.68 -18.02
CA ALA A 442 14.24 -20.46 -18.00
C ALA A 442 12.73 -20.75 -18.21
N LYS A 443 12.39 -21.62 -19.17
CA LYS A 443 10.98 -22.03 -19.40
C LYS A 443 10.40 -22.74 -18.19
N ALA A 444 11.15 -23.64 -17.57
CA ALA A 444 10.72 -24.35 -16.36
C ALA A 444 10.45 -23.37 -15.21
N LEU A 445 11.35 -22.41 -14.97
CA LEU A 445 11.20 -21.39 -13.93
C LEU A 445 10.03 -20.44 -14.20
N VAL A 446 9.84 -20.00 -15.44
CA VAL A 446 8.67 -19.18 -15.83
C VAL A 446 7.35 -19.90 -15.52
N LYS A 447 7.29 -21.22 -15.74
CA LYS A 447 6.11 -22.03 -15.40
C LYS A 447 5.98 -22.18 -13.89
N ALA A 448 7.06 -22.48 -13.19
CA ALA A 448 7.05 -22.72 -11.75
C ALA A 448 6.67 -21.46 -10.97
N LEU A 449 7.16 -20.27 -11.35
CA LEU A 449 7.07 -19.05 -10.55
C LEU A 449 5.90 -18.12 -10.92
N LYS A 450 4.88 -18.58 -11.66
CA LYS A 450 3.72 -17.77 -12.09
C LYS A 450 2.40 -18.13 -11.38
N PRO A 451 1.60 -17.13 -10.93
CA PRO A 451 2.03 -15.81 -10.45
C PRO A 451 2.74 -15.98 -9.10
N GLY A 452 3.97 -15.49 -8.98
CA GLY A 452 4.78 -15.65 -7.78
C GLY A 452 4.73 -14.43 -6.85
N LYS A 453 5.05 -14.66 -5.57
CA LYS A 453 4.96 -13.70 -4.46
C LYS A 453 6.11 -12.70 -4.42
N HIS A 454 7.27 -13.09 -4.93
CA HIS A 454 8.54 -12.40 -4.73
C HIS A 454 9.05 -11.73 -6.01
N LYS A 455 10.04 -10.84 -5.88
CA LYS A 455 10.80 -10.34 -7.02
C LYS A 455 11.79 -11.43 -7.43
N TYR A 456 11.75 -11.84 -8.69
CA TYR A 456 12.64 -12.90 -9.20
C TYR A 456 13.59 -12.34 -10.25
N LEU A 457 14.83 -12.81 -10.24
CA LEU A 457 15.81 -12.55 -11.29
C LEU A 457 16.59 -13.81 -11.63
N VAL A 458 16.90 -14.00 -12.91
CA VAL A 458 17.85 -15.03 -13.35
C VAL A 458 18.98 -14.37 -14.13
N ALA A 459 20.22 -14.68 -13.77
CA ALA A 459 21.42 -14.18 -14.41
C ALA A 459 22.17 -15.31 -15.13
N PRO A 460 21.84 -15.60 -16.41
CA PRO A 460 22.52 -16.61 -17.20
C PRO A 460 23.93 -16.16 -17.62
N THR A 461 24.70 -17.08 -18.21
CA THR A 461 25.94 -16.74 -18.92
C THR A 461 25.68 -15.73 -20.03
N PHE A 462 26.69 -14.90 -20.36
CA PHE A 462 26.59 -13.91 -21.44
C PHE A 462 26.08 -14.53 -22.76
N THR A 463 26.59 -15.70 -23.12
CA THR A 463 26.21 -16.40 -24.36
C THR A 463 24.75 -16.84 -24.41
N ALA A 464 24.03 -16.84 -23.28
CA ALA A 464 22.63 -17.22 -23.17
C ALA A 464 21.69 -16.05 -22.85
N LEU A 465 22.19 -14.81 -22.67
CA LEU A 465 21.38 -13.64 -22.29
C LEU A 465 20.23 -13.38 -23.26
N GLU A 466 20.50 -13.33 -24.57
CA GLU A 466 19.47 -13.10 -25.59
C GLU A 466 18.37 -14.17 -25.54
N THR A 467 18.77 -15.44 -25.46
CA THR A 467 17.84 -16.58 -25.46
C THR A 467 16.96 -16.59 -24.21
N VAL A 468 17.56 -16.39 -23.03
CA VAL A 468 16.80 -16.33 -21.76
C VAL A 468 15.95 -15.07 -21.70
N GLY A 469 16.48 -13.93 -22.15
CA GLY A 469 15.77 -12.66 -22.23
C GLY A 469 14.48 -12.76 -23.03
N ALA A 470 14.52 -13.41 -24.19
CA ALA A 470 13.33 -13.66 -25.00
C ALA A 470 12.26 -14.50 -24.27
N ILE A 471 12.67 -15.43 -23.39
CA ILE A 471 11.76 -16.31 -22.65
C ILE A 471 11.13 -15.60 -21.44
N VAL A 472 11.90 -14.77 -20.73
CA VAL A 472 11.43 -14.09 -19.51
C VAL A 472 10.73 -12.76 -19.80
N LYS A 473 10.85 -12.23 -21.02
CA LYS A 473 10.17 -11.00 -21.46
C LYS A 473 8.65 -11.09 -21.23
N GLY A 474 8.10 -10.08 -20.54
CA GLY A 474 6.68 -10.02 -20.19
C GLY A 474 6.25 -11.01 -19.09
N THR A 475 7.20 -11.65 -18.42
CA THR A 475 6.95 -12.47 -17.22
C THR A 475 7.27 -11.69 -15.94
N ASN A 476 7.10 -12.31 -14.77
CA ASN A 476 7.47 -11.75 -13.47
C ASN A 476 8.93 -12.04 -13.07
N ILE A 477 9.76 -12.53 -14.00
CA ILE A 477 11.18 -12.83 -13.77
C ILE A 477 12.01 -11.82 -14.58
N LEU A 478 12.91 -11.13 -13.89
CA LEU A 478 13.86 -10.18 -14.47
C LEU A 478 15.07 -10.89 -15.09
N LEU A 479 15.63 -10.30 -16.14
CA LEU A 479 16.88 -10.72 -16.75
C LEU A 479 18.07 -10.01 -16.10
N GLY A 480 19.02 -10.78 -15.55
CA GLY A 480 20.25 -10.26 -14.98
C GLY A 480 21.48 -10.52 -15.85
N ALA A 481 22.43 -9.58 -15.87
CA ALA A 481 23.79 -9.83 -16.34
C ALA A 481 24.74 -10.09 -15.17
N GLN A 482 25.76 -10.93 -15.40
CA GLN A 482 26.71 -11.33 -14.36
C GLN A 482 27.88 -10.35 -14.15
N ASN A 483 28.09 -9.41 -15.09
CA ASN A 483 29.11 -8.37 -15.06
C ASN A 483 28.88 -7.38 -16.22
N CYS A 484 29.59 -6.23 -16.21
CA CYS A 484 29.77 -5.36 -17.37
C CYS A 484 31.17 -4.73 -17.39
N ALA A 485 31.56 -4.18 -18.54
CA ALA A 485 32.75 -3.36 -18.70
C ALA A 485 32.59 -2.01 -17.96
N PRO A 486 33.71 -1.36 -17.57
CA PRO A 486 33.69 0.00 -17.01
C PRO A 486 33.61 1.11 -18.06
N GLU A 487 33.54 0.76 -19.36
CA GLU A 487 33.38 1.67 -20.49
C GLU A 487 32.08 1.41 -21.27
N GLU A 488 31.54 2.44 -21.91
CA GLU A 488 30.36 2.32 -22.77
C GLU A 488 30.66 1.58 -24.09
N GLN A 489 31.88 1.75 -24.60
CA GLN A 489 32.41 1.16 -25.83
C GLN A 489 33.92 1.41 -25.91
N GLY A 490 34.64 0.68 -26.76
CA GLY A 490 36.08 0.90 -27.01
C GLY A 490 36.83 -0.38 -27.35
N ALA A 491 38.16 -0.30 -27.36
CA ALA A 491 39.06 -1.42 -27.64
C ALA A 491 39.20 -2.36 -26.42
N HIS A 492 38.09 -3.00 -26.02
CA HIS A 492 38.01 -3.92 -24.87
C HIS A 492 37.66 -5.33 -25.34
N THR A 493 38.64 -6.02 -25.94
CA THR A 493 38.45 -7.35 -26.54
C THR A 493 37.86 -8.36 -25.55
N GLY A 494 36.69 -8.91 -25.87
CA GLY A 494 36.02 -9.95 -25.06
C GLY A 494 35.15 -9.42 -23.92
N GLU A 495 35.14 -8.11 -23.68
CA GLU A 495 34.28 -7.49 -22.66
C GLU A 495 32.90 -7.11 -23.23
N VAL A 496 31.95 -6.89 -22.32
CA VAL A 496 30.53 -6.61 -22.63
C VAL A 496 30.14 -5.25 -22.07
N SER A 497 29.69 -4.34 -22.92
CA SER A 497 29.33 -2.99 -22.50
C SER A 497 27.89 -2.86 -22.01
N VAL A 498 27.63 -1.82 -21.23
CA VAL A 498 26.28 -1.48 -20.75
C VAL A 498 25.30 -1.20 -21.89
N LEU A 499 25.76 -0.73 -23.05
CA LEU A 499 24.91 -0.48 -24.22
C LEU A 499 24.43 -1.79 -24.84
N GLN A 500 25.31 -2.79 -24.93
CA GLN A 500 24.97 -4.13 -25.42
C GLN A 500 23.99 -4.84 -24.47
N LEU A 501 24.19 -4.72 -23.17
CA LEU A 501 23.24 -5.29 -22.18
C LEU A 501 21.86 -4.62 -22.28
N LYS A 502 21.82 -3.32 -22.57
CA LYS A 502 20.56 -2.57 -22.71
C LYS A 502 19.76 -3.02 -23.92
N ASP A 503 20.45 -3.27 -25.03
CA ASP A 503 19.85 -3.82 -26.26
C ASP A 503 19.23 -5.20 -26.02
N LEU A 504 19.88 -6.04 -25.22
CA LEU A 504 19.37 -7.36 -24.82
C LEU A 504 18.19 -7.32 -23.83
N GLY A 505 17.80 -6.13 -23.35
CA GLY A 505 16.72 -5.97 -22.37
C GLY A 505 17.08 -6.47 -20.98
N VAL A 506 18.36 -6.40 -20.59
CA VAL A 506 18.79 -6.71 -19.21
C VAL A 506 18.22 -5.68 -18.24
N ASP A 507 17.68 -6.17 -17.12
CA ASP A 507 17.09 -5.34 -16.07
C ASP A 507 18.10 -4.96 -14.99
N ALA A 508 18.97 -5.90 -14.59
CA ALA A 508 19.94 -5.70 -13.51
C ALA A 508 21.33 -6.28 -13.80
N ILE A 509 22.36 -5.75 -13.15
CA ILE A 509 23.74 -6.22 -13.29
C ILE A 509 24.32 -6.59 -11.92
N ILE A 510 24.89 -7.79 -11.81
CA ILE A 510 25.63 -8.23 -10.64
C ILE A 510 27.06 -7.70 -10.74
N LEU A 511 27.51 -6.95 -9.73
CA LEU A 511 28.82 -6.31 -9.70
C LEU A 511 29.55 -6.58 -8.39
N GLY A 512 30.87 -6.82 -8.48
CA GLY A 512 31.70 -7.11 -7.31
C GLY A 512 31.50 -8.50 -6.71
N HIS A 513 30.96 -9.46 -7.47
CA HIS A 513 30.81 -10.85 -7.02
C HIS A 513 32.18 -11.45 -6.62
N SER A 514 32.19 -12.39 -5.68
CA SER A 514 33.43 -12.88 -5.04
C SER A 514 34.56 -13.29 -6.02
N GLU A 515 34.24 -14.01 -7.10
CA GLU A 515 35.19 -14.41 -8.14
C GLU A 515 35.78 -13.19 -8.87
N ARG A 516 34.99 -12.14 -9.13
CA ARG A 516 35.49 -10.90 -9.76
C ARG A 516 36.50 -10.20 -8.86
N ARG A 517 36.24 -10.13 -7.55
CA ARG A 517 37.13 -9.53 -6.56
C ARG A 517 38.41 -10.35 -6.36
N HIS A 518 38.27 -11.65 -6.15
CA HIS A 518 39.38 -12.47 -5.65
C HIS A 518 40.16 -13.20 -6.75
N ILE A 519 39.51 -13.60 -7.85
CA ILE A 519 40.15 -14.29 -8.98
C ILE A 519 40.57 -13.27 -10.03
N TYR A 520 39.64 -12.42 -10.48
CA TYR A 520 39.89 -11.43 -11.54
C TYR A 520 40.40 -10.08 -11.02
N LYS A 521 40.60 -9.94 -9.70
CA LYS A 521 41.22 -8.79 -9.04
C LYS A 521 40.54 -7.45 -9.31
N GLU A 522 39.22 -7.44 -9.46
CA GLU A 522 38.46 -6.19 -9.48
C GLU A 522 38.46 -5.54 -8.10
N ASP A 523 39.06 -4.36 -8.00
CA ASP A 523 39.10 -3.58 -6.77
C ASP A 523 37.82 -2.75 -6.57
N ASP A 524 37.68 -2.17 -5.38
CA ASP A 524 36.51 -1.37 -5.02
C ASP A 524 36.33 -0.13 -5.93
N THR A 525 37.42 0.41 -6.48
CA THR A 525 37.42 1.58 -7.37
C THR A 525 36.82 1.22 -8.72
N LEU A 526 37.27 0.12 -9.32
CA LEU A 526 36.77 -0.39 -10.59
C LEU A 526 35.30 -0.80 -10.47
N ILE A 527 34.94 -1.49 -9.38
CA ILE A 527 33.55 -1.88 -9.12
C ILE A 527 32.65 -0.64 -9.02
N ASN A 528 33.06 0.40 -8.27
CA ASN A 528 32.31 1.65 -8.20
C ASN A 528 32.15 2.34 -9.56
N LYS A 529 33.19 2.33 -10.40
CA LYS A 529 33.11 2.87 -11.78
C LYS A 529 32.01 2.17 -12.58
N LYS A 530 31.92 0.83 -12.47
CA LYS A 530 30.86 0.04 -13.11
C LYS A 530 29.47 0.30 -12.51
N VAL A 531 29.36 0.40 -11.18
CA VAL A 531 28.09 0.69 -10.48
C VAL A 531 27.49 2.00 -11.00
N LYS A 532 28.28 3.08 -11.02
CA LYS A 532 27.83 4.40 -11.52
C LYS A 532 27.46 4.34 -13.00
N LEU A 533 28.23 3.61 -13.80
CA LEU A 533 27.93 3.48 -15.23
C LEU A 533 26.62 2.72 -15.47
N ALA A 534 26.38 1.63 -14.75
CA ALA A 534 25.13 0.87 -14.83
C ALA A 534 23.92 1.74 -14.42
N LEU A 535 24.01 2.45 -13.30
CA LEU A 535 22.95 3.34 -12.83
C LEU A 535 22.64 4.46 -13.83
N LYS A 536 23.66 5.10 -14.40
CA LYS A 536 23.53 6.12 -15.45
C LYS A 536 22.71 5.63 -16.64
N HIS A 537 22.83 4.35 -17.00
CA HIS A 537 22.10 3.74 -18.12
C HIS A 537 20.74 3.14 -17.76
N GLY A 538 20.37 3.22 -16.47
CA GLY A 538 19.05 2.89 -15.96
C GLY A 538 18.93 1.52 -15.32
N PHE A 539 20.00 0.71 -15.31
CA PHE A 539 20.00 -0.63 -14.74
C PHE A 539 19.81 -0.61 -13.22
N GLU A 540 19.21 -1.68 -12.70
CA GLU A 540 19.40 -2.05 -11.30
C GLU A 540 20.79 -2.68 -11.11
N VAL A 541 21.34 -2.57 -9.89
CA VAL A 541 22.65 -3.15 -9.57
C VAL A 541 22.55 -4.00 -8.31
N ILE A 542 23.07 -5.22 -8.39
CA ILE A 542 23.32 -6.08 -7.24
C ILE A 542 24.81 -5.94 -6.90
N LEU A 543 25.13 -5.08 -5.93
CA LEU A 543 26.48 -4.85 -5.44
C LEU A 543 26.83 -5.93 -4.39
N CYS A 544 27.75 -6.81 -4.75
CA CYS A 544 28.16 -7.90 -3.87
C CYS A 544 29.28 -7.44 -2.94
N VAL A 545 29.15 -7.77 -1.65
CA VAL A 545 30.12 -7.49 -0.60
C VAL A 545 30.32 -8.70 0.29
N GLY A 546 31.52 -8.91 0.81
CA GLY A 546 31.77 -10.00 1.73
C GLY A 546 33.24 -10.24 2.01
N GLU A 547 33.49 -10.94 3.11
CA GLU A 547 34.82 -11.27 3.61
C GLU A 547 35.26 -12.70 3.27
N LEU A 548 36.58 -12.88 3.20
CA LEU A 548 37.22 -14.20 3.13
C LEU A 548 37.18 -14.91 4.50
N LEU A 549 37.36 -16.24 4.50
CA LEU A 549 37.40 -17.03 5.74
C LEU A 549 38.44 -16.48 6.73
N GLU A 550 39.64 -16.18 6.23
CA GLU A 550 40.74 -15.65 7.06
C GLU A 550 40.39 -14.28 7.68
N GLU A 551 39.63 -13.45 6.96
CA GLU A 551 39.17 -12.15 7.47
C GLU A 551 38.09 -12.34 8.56
N ARG A 552 37.18 -13.29 8.37
CA ARG A 552 36.17 -13.67 9.38
C ARG A 552 36.82 -14.18 10.65
N GLU A 553 37.77 -15.11 10.54
CA GLU A 553 38.51 -15.69 11.67
C GLU A 553 39.33 -14.64 12.44
N LYS A 554 39.74 -13.56 11.77
CA LYS A 554 40.41 -12.40 12.38
C LYS A 554 39.44 -11.33 12.91
N GLY A 555 38.14 -11.58 12.91
CA GLY A 555 37.12 -10.63 13.38
C GLY A 555 36.94 -9.40 12.48
N LYS A 556 37.29 -9.48 11.19
CA LYS A 556 37.29 -8.34 10.24
C LYS A 556 36.06 -8.26 9.34
N ALA A 557 35.08 -9.16 9.49
CA ALA A 557 33.91 -9.24 8.61
C ALA A 557 33.18 -7.90 8.43
N GLU A 558 32.88 -7.22 9.55
CA GLU A 558 32.23 -5.90 9.54
C GLU A 558 33.09 -4.84 8.83
N ALA A 559 34.39 -4.77 9.14
CA ALA A 559 35.29 -3.79 8.54
C ALA A 559 35.41 -3.98 7.01
N VAL A 560 35.43 -5.22 6.54
CA VAL A 560 35.45 -5.56 5.12
C VAL A 560 34.13 -5.16 4.44
N CYS A 561 32.99 -5.57 5.02
CA CYS A 561 31.67 -5.24 4.48
C CYS A 561 31.42 -3.72 4.46
N LYS A 562 31.84 -2.99 5.50
CA LYS A 562 31.79 -1.53 5.56
C LYS A 562 32.59 -0.92 4.40
N ARG A 563 33.86 -1.31 4.25
CA ARG A 563 34.75 -0.76 3.21
C ARG A 563 34.16 -0.99 1.82
N GLN A 564 33.77 -2.22 1.51
CA GLN A 564 33.25 -2.57 0.18
C GLN A 564 31.91 -1.87 -0.11
N THR A 565 31.05 -1.72 0.89
CA THR A 565 29.78 -0.98 0.77
C THR A 565 30.04 0.52 0.54
N GLU A 566 30.82 1.16 1.40
CA GLU A 566 31.13 2.61 1.30
C GLU A 566 31.83 2.95 -0.01
N LYS A 567 32.81 2.13 -0.42
CA LYS A 567 33.56 2.37 -1.65
C LYS A 567 32.74 2.04 -2.89
N GLY A 568 31.98 0.95 -2.88
CA GLY A 568 31.09 0.57 -3.99
C GLY A 568 30.00 1.60 -4.26
N LEU A 569 29.51 2.27 -3.21
CA LEU A 569 28.47 3.31 -3.29
C LEU A 569 29.01 4.74 -3.38
N ALA A 570 30.33 4.94 -3.43
CA ALA A 570 30.91 6.27 -3.48
C ALA A 570 30.37 7.08 -4.69
N GLY A 571 29.69 8.20 -4.39
CA GLY A 571 29.10 9.08 -5.41
C GLY A 571 27.73 8.64 -5.94
N VAL A 572 27.11 7.59 -5.38
CA VAL A 572 25.71 7.21 -5.67
C VAL A 572 24.78 8.11 -4.88
N THR A 573 23.79 8.70 -5.55
CA THR A 573 22.80 9.61 -4.95
C THR A 573 21.70 8.87 -4.17
N PRO A 574 20.98 9.53 -3.24
CA PRO A 574 19.84 8.93 -2.55
C PRO A 574 18.75 8.40 -3.51
N GLU A 575 18.52 9.09 -4.63
CA GLU A 575 17.54 8.68 -5.65
C GLU A 575 17.98 7.40 -6.36
N GLU A 576 19.27 7.31 -6.72
CA GLU A 576 19.85 6.12 -7.37
C GLU A 576 19.93 4.91 -6.44
N LEU A 577 20.03 5.12 -5.12
CA LEU A 577 20.08 4.04 -4.13
C LEU A 577 18.86 3.10 -4.23
N SER A 578 17.71 3.61 -4.68
CA SER A 578 16.50 2.81 -4.92
C SER A 578 16.69 1.69 -5.96
N LYS A 579 17.73 1.78 -6.79
CA LYS A 579 18.10 0.78 -7.80
C LYS A 579 19.25 -0.14 -7.35
N ILE A 580 19.75 0.03 -6.13
CA ILE A 580 20.80 -0.79 -5.55
C ILE A 580 20.18 -1.89 -4.67
N THR A 581 20.68 -3.10 -4.85
CA THR A 581 20.59 -4.20 -3.89
C THR A 581 22.00 -4.53 -3.40
N ILE A 582 22.19 -4.71 -2.09
CA ILE A 582 23.44 -5.25 -1.55
C ILE A 582 23.31 -6.76 -1.43
N ALA A 583 24.25 -7.52 -1.98
CA ALA A 583 24.33 -8.96 -1.74
C ALA A 583 25.48 -9.25 -0.79
N TYR A 584 25.17 -9.69 0.44
CA TYR A 584 26.19 -10.15 1.39
C TYR A 584 26.61 -11.58 1.04
N GLU A 585 27.83 -11.72 0.57
CA GLU A 585 28.46 -12.95 0.08
C GLU A 585 29.61 -13.38 1.00
N PRO A 586 29.34 -14.03 2.15
CA PRO A 586 30.42 -14.61 2.95
C PRO A 586 31.14 -15.67 2.11
N VAL A 587 32.34 -15.34 1.62
CA VAL A 587 33.05 -16.13 0.60
C VAL A 587 33.32 -17.55 1.10
N TRP A 588 33.51 -17.69 2.42
CA TRP A 588 33.72 -18.95 3.10
C TRP A 588 32.49 -19.87 3.16
N ALA A 589 31.28 -19.36 2.88
CA ALA A 589 30.04 -20.12 2.84
C ALA A 589 29.54 -20.40 1.41
N ILE A 590 30.32 -20.03 0.38
CA ILE A 590 29.95 -20.19 -1.04
C ILE A 590 30.69 -21.41 -1.61
N GLY A 591 29.96 -22.50 -1.90
CA GLY A 591 30.53 -23.68 -2.57
C GLY A 591 31.50 -24.52 -1.74
N THR A 592 31.73 -24.18 -0.47
CA THR A 592 32.68 -24.86 0.44
C THR A 592 32.06 -25.97 1.30
N GLY A 593 30.72 -26.07 1.33
CA GLY A 593 30.00 -26.99 2.22
C GLY A 593 29.83 -26.50 3.66
N LYS A 594 30.55 -25.44 4.09
CA LYS A 594 30.26 -24.71 5.34
C LYS A 594 29.14 -23.71 5.09
N THR A 595 28.23 -23.56 6.05
CA THR A 595 27.08 -22.64 5.94
C THR A 595 27.07 -21.67 7.10
N ALA A 596 26.96 -20.37 6.82
CA ALA A 596 26.70 -19.41 7.88
C ALA A 596 25.35 -19.72 8.53
N THR A 597 25.25 -19.56 9.85
CA THR A 597 23.96 -19.68 10.51
C THR A 597 23.08 -18.48 10.14
N PRO A 598 21.74 -18.58 10.28
CA PRO A 598 20.87 -17.42 10.10
C PRO A 598 21.24 -16.24 11.00
N ASP A 599 21.78 -16.48 12.21
CA ASP A 599 22.24 -15.43 13.12
C ASP A 599 23.54 -14.77 12.65
N ASP A 600 24.49 -15.55 12.09
CA ASP A 600 25.69 -15.00 11.47
C ASP A 600 25.35 -14.06 10.31
N ALA A 601 24.42 -14.49 9.45
CA ALA A 601 23.95 -13.72 8.32
C ALA A 601 23.24 -12.43 8.77
N GLU A 602 22.32 -12.55 9.74
CA GLU A 602 21.60 -11.40 10.31
C GLU A 602 22.55 -10.35 10.88
N ALA A 603 23.56 -10.76 11.66
CA ALA A 603 24.49 -9.83 12.29
C ALA A 603 25.20 -8.93 11.27
N ILE A 604 25.65 -9.49 10.14
CA ILE A 604 26.31 -8.71 9.08
C ILE A 604 25.31 -7.91 8.25
N HIS A 605 24.10 -8.43 8.01
CA HIS A 605 23.03 -7.67 7.34
C HIS A 605 22.62 -6.43 8.16
N ALA A 606 22.37 -6.59 9.46
CA ALA A 606 22.09 -5.51 10.39
C ALA A 606 23.21 -4.46 10.39
N TYR A 607 24.46 -4.93 10.38
CA TYR A 607 25.62 -4.06 10.32
C TYR A 607 25.69 -3.27 9.00
N ILE A 608 25.52 -3.92 7.84
CA ILE A 608 25.45 -3.25 6.52
C ILE A 608 24.32 -2.22 6.52
N ARG A 609 23.15 -2.56 7.05
CA ARG A 609 22.02 -1.62 7.15
C ARG A 609 22.37 -0.41 8.01
N SER A 610 23.12 -0.60 9.09
CA SER A 610 23.64 0.51 9.92
C SER A 610 24.62 1.41 9.16
N VAL A 611 25.43 0.85 8.26
CA VAL A 611 26.32 1.63 7.38
C VAL A 611 25.48 2.46 6.40
N ILE A 612 24.46 1.88 5.77
CA ILE A 612 23.53 2.61 4.90
C ILE A 612 22.81 3.71 5.65
N ALA A 613 22.40 3.48 6.90
CA ALA A 613 21.75 4.49 7.74
C ALA A 613 22.67 5.69 8.00
N LYS A 614 23.97 5.46 8.18
CA LYS A 614 24.97 6.54 8.33
C LYS A 614 25.21 7.31 7.03
N LEU A 615 25.19 6.63 5.88
CA LEU A 615 25.45 7.24 4.58
C LEU A 615 24.25 8.00 4.00
N TYR A 616 23.04 7.44 4.16
CA TYR A 616 21.83 7.88 3.45
C TYR A 616 20.62 8.16 4.36
N GLY A 617 20.77 7.96 5.67
CA GLY A 617 19.70 8.15 6.65
C GLY A 617 18.84 6.91 6.90
N ALA A 618 18.10 6.93 8.01
CA ALA A 618 17.34 5.79 8.50
C ALA A 618 16.24 5.31 7.52
N GLN A 619 15.64 6.21 6.76
CA GLN A 619 14.59 5.84 5.81
C GLN A 619 15.16 5.06 4.62
N ALA A 620 16.28 5.50 4.06
CA ALA A 620 16.98 4.79 3.00
C ALA A 620 17.43 3.40 3.46
N ALA A 621 17.96 3.31 4.68
CA ALA A 621 18.37 2.04 5.28
C ALA A 621 17.21 1.05 5.48
N LYS A 622 16.00 1.53 5.79
CA LYS A 622 14.80 0.67 5.87
C LYS A 622 14.31 0.20 4.50
N GLN A 623 14.64 0.91 3.43
CA GLN A 623 14.14 0.63 2.08
C GLN A 623 15.10 -0.21 1.24
N ILE A 624 16.40 -0.16 1.53
CA ILE A 624 17.39 -0.91 0.76
C ILE A 624 17.18 -2.41 0.94
N VAL A 625 17.31 -3.15 -0.16
CA VAL A 625 17.27 -4.62 -0.17
C VAL A 625 18.66 -5.16 0.11
N ILE A 626 18.78 -6.03 1.12
CA ILE A 626 20.00 -6.78 1.41
C ILE A 626 19.74 -8.28 1.22
N GLN A 627 20.37 -8.86 0.20
CA GLN A 627 20.30 -10.28 -0.12
C GLN A 627 21.40 -11.07 0.59
N TYR A 628 21.07 -12.28 1.04
CA TYR A 628 22.07 -13.25 1.48
C TYR A 628 22.56 -14.08 0.29
N GLY A 629 23.86 -14.03 0.01
CA GLY A 629 24.51 -14.71 -1.13
C GLY A 629 25.34 -15.95 -0.75
N GLY A 630 25.27 -16.41 0.51
CA GLY A 630 25.91 -17.65 0.94
C GLY A 630 25.15 -18.92 0.51
N SER A 631 25.34 -20.02 1.24
CA SER A 631 24.69 -21.31 0.95
C SER A 631 23.20 -21.29 1.30
N VAL A 632 22.36 -21.03 0.29
CA VAL A 632 20.90 -21.10 0.39
C VAL A 632 20.38 -22.40 -0.22
N LYS A 633 19.57 -23.11 0.55
CA LYS A 633 18.89 -24.34 0.16
C LYS A 633 17.41 -24.26 0.56
N ALA A 634 16.59 -25.16 0.03
CA ALA A 634 15.16 -25.17 0.35
C ALA A 634 14.91 -25.34 1.86
N GLU A 635 15.78 -26.10 2.55
CA GLU A 635 15.62 -26.43 3.96
C GLU A 635 15.94 -25.27 4.91
N ASN A 636 16.78 -24.31 4.49
CA ASN A 636 17.19 -23.17 5.31
C ASN A 636 16.60 -21.83 4.85
N ALA A 637 15.98 -21.76 3.67
CA ALA A 637 15.43 -20.53 3.11
C ALA A 637 14.46 -19.84 4.06
N ALA A 638 13.49 -20.56 4.63
CA ALA A 638 12.51 -19.96 5.55
C ALA A 638 13.16 -19.39 6.82
N GLN A 639 14.18 -20.06 7.36
CA GLN A 639 14.88 -19.59 8.56
C GLN A 639 15.73 -18.35 8.29
N LEU A 640 16.38 -18.29 7.13
CA LEU A 640 17.13 -17.09 6.69
C LEU A 640 16.17 -15.91 6.47
N MET A 641 15.09 -16.14 5.73
CA MET A 641 14.14 -15.07 5.38
C MET A 641 13.29 -14.60 6.56
N ALA A 642 13.23 -15.38 7.65
CA ALA A 642 12.61 -14.96 8.90
C ALA A 642 13.41 -13.89 9.66
N LYS A 643 14.69 -13.68 9.33
CA LYS A 643 15.55 -12.66 9.94
C LYS A 643 15.19 -11.26 9.49
N GLU A 644 15.29 -10.27 10.38
CA GLU A 644 14.77 -8.92 10.16
C GLU A 644 15.48 -8.22 9.00
N ASP A 645 16.79 -8.39 8.87
CA ASP A 645 17.60 -7.65 7.90
C ASP A 645 17.89 -8.43 6.60
N ILE A 646 17.38 -9.67 6.45
CA ILE A 646 17.51 -10.48 5.24
C ILE A 646 16.31 -10.29 4.32
N ASP A 647 16.49 -9.53 3.22
CA ASP A 647 15.43 -9.16 2.27
C ASP A 647 15.38 -10.07 1.02
N GLY A 648 16.20 -11.12 0.97
CA GLY A 648 16.22 -12.03 -0.16
C GLY A 648 17.50 -12.84 -0.26
N ALA A 649 17.70 -13.47 -1.41
CA ALA A 649 18.84 -14.33 -1.65
C ALA A 649 19.43 -14.12 -3.05
N LEU A 650 20.76 -14.16 -3.13
CA LEU A 650 21.51 -14.34 -4.37
C LEU A 650 21.99 -15.78 -4.43
N VAL A 651 21.25 -16.65 -5.13
CA VAL A 651 21.43 -18.09 -5.11
C VAL A 651 22.38 -18.51 -6.25
N GLY A 652 23.47 -19.20 -5.89
CA GLY A 652 24.42 -19.77 -6.84
C GLY A 652 24.04 -21.18 -7.29
N GLY A 653 24.70 -22.21 -6.73
CA GLY A 653 24.59 -23.60 -7.22
C GLY A 653 23.16 -24.16 -7.26
N ALA A 654 22.31 -23.82 -6.28
CA ALA A 654 20.91 -24.24 -6.26
C ALA A 654 20.05 -23.55 -7.33
N ALA A 655 20.53 -22.46 -7.96
CA ALA A 655 19.84 -21.79 -9.07
C ALA A 655 19.97 -22.52 -10.42
N LEU A 656 20.83 -23.55 -10.50
CA LEU A 656 21.14 -24.26 -11.75
C LEU A 656 20.10 -25.33 -12.15
N LYS A 657 19.11 -25.55 -11.29
CA LYS A 657 18.07 -26.58 -11.43
C LYS A 657 16.74 -26.02 -10.92
N GLU A 658 15.65 -26.31 -11.61
CA GLU A 658 14.32 -25.85 -11.21
C GLU A 658 13.89 -26.47 -9.88
N GLU A 659 14.21 -27.75 -9.69
CA GLU A 659 13.84 -28.56 -8.53
C GLU A 659 14.48 -28.07 -7.23
N THR A 660 15.58 -27.31 -7.32
CA THR A 660 16.25 -26.71 -6.16
C THR A 660 15.96 -25.21 -6.04
N PHE A 661 15.86 -24.48 -7.15
CA PHE A 661 15.63 -23.04 -7.13
C PHE A 661 14.17 -22.69 -6.82
N ALA A 662 13.21 -23.38 -7.43
CA ALA A 662 11.79 -23.05 -7.25
C ALA A 662 11.33 -23.21 -5.79
N PRO A 663 11.74 -24.24 -5.02
CA PRO A 663 11.43 -24.31 -3.59
C PRO A 663 12.04 -23.16 -2.78
N ILE A 664 13.29 -22.77 -3.06
CA ILE A 664 13.91 -21.60 -2.43
C ILE A 664 13.13 -20.33 -2.77
N ALA A 665 12.73 -20.16 -4.03
CA ALA A 665 11.98 -19.01 -4.52
C ALA A 665 10.52 -18.96 -4.06
N LYS A 666 9.98 -20.07 -3.53
CA LYS A 666 8.60 -20.22 -3.06
C LYS A 666 8.51 -20.53 -1.57
N PHE A 667 9.60 -20.37 -0.82
CA PHE A 667 9.64 -20.68 0.59
C PHE A 667 8.43 -20.05 1.32
N SER A 668 7.85 -20.81 2.23
CA SER A 668 6.61 -20.47 2.94
C SER A 668 6.90 -20.12 4.39
#